data_AF-A0A7V7BPM5-F1
#
_entry.id   AF-A0A7V7BPM5-F1
#
_cell.length_a   1.000
_cell.length_b   1.000
_cell.length_c   1.000
_cell.angle_alpha   90.00
_cell.angle_beta   90.00
_cell.angle_gamma   90.00
#
_symmetry.space_group_name_H-M   'P 1'
#
loop_
_entity.id
_entity.type
_entity.pdbx_description
1 polymer ?
#
loop_
_entity_poly.entity_id
_entity_poly.type
_entity_poly.pdbx_seq_one_letter_code
_entity_poly.pdbx_strand_id
1 'polypeptide(L)'
;MAQTDSLRLPIAEGPFQPTLESRANYECPEWFRDAKFGIWSHWGPQAVPMNGDWYARGMYEPGNRHYAYHTNHYGHPSEFGYKNIIPLWKAEKWDPDRLMQLYKRAGAKYFVSMAVHHDNFFLWNTKLHRWNSVDMGPKRDVVGEWQKAARKYGLKFGVSEHLGASFTWFQSSHGADRTGPKAGVPYDGANSNYWDLYHYPAAPDDRGWYSKDPRWQQRWYDVISELVNTYHPDLLYTDGGVAFGQAHVVGLSMIAHFYNQDIARRAARSPLDSKGAELLLNGLPRSPGGPQVVYTCKQQSGGRWVQDIERGIQPVIDPHPWQTDTSIGDWYYNRNWQFRPVSWVIHMLVDNVSKNGNLLLNVVQRPDGSLDPEVEQMLEQLAEWNAIHEEAIFGSRPWLVYGESAMKVQGGAFKEDFQYSAREIRFTTKGGILYAIALGWPEDRKITIRSLAKPSGSDVNRIERVSLLGYDGRLDWEQTAEGLTVTLPEKKVSEFTAALKITGSALTNVPFTMPPVIVTPDARGRIQLSPDAAELAGNVRPERRGGQLSFGFWDNPQDSVSWTVRFPAAGRFRVRTACASVHGDIGFVVEFGRQTLSGVARRTQSWDNFAEVDLGVLVVREPGDVPVRVRPKDAGLWQAVNLRTITLIPE
;
A
#
# COMPACT_ATOMS: atom_id res chain seq x y z
N MET A 1 13.24 -46.89 10.02
CA MET A 1 14.26 -46.01 10.60
C MET A 1 14.97 -45.31 9.46
N ALA A 2 14.54 -44.10 9.13
CA ALA A 2 15.28 -43.22 8.23
C ALA A 2 15.85 -42.10 9.10
N GLN A 3 17.16 -41.90 9.04
CA GLN A 3 17.85 -40.84 9.76
C GLN A 3 17.18 -39.50 9.44
N THR A 4 16.68 -38.82 10.46
CA THR A 4 16.34 -37.39 10.38
C THR A 4 17.65 -36.64 10.23
N ASP A 5 18.11 -36.45 8.99
CA ASP A 5 19.22 -35.55 8.70
C ASP A 5 18.86 -34.16 9.25
N SER A 6 19.69 -33.65 10.15
CA SER A 6 19.57 -32.28 10.64
C SER A 6 19.66 -31.31 9.46
N LEU A 7 18.77 -30.33 9.41
CA LEU A 7 18.81 -29.24 8.44
C LEU A 7 20.21 -28.59 8.46
N ARG A 8 20.79 -28.38 7.28
CA ARG A 8 22.08 -27.70 7.10
C ARG A 8 21.83 -26.24 6.80
N LEU A 9 21.95 -25.40 7.81
CA LEU A 9 21.63 -23.97 7.74
C LEU A 9 22.90 -23.12 7.96
N PRO A 10 23.88 -23.11 7.04
CA PRO A 10 25.13 -22.36 7.21
C PRO A 10 24.91 -20.85 7.29
N ILE A 11 25.19 -20.27 8.46
CA ILE A 11 25.11 -18.83 8.70
C ILE A 11 26.51 -18.21 8.49
N ALA A 12 26.57 -17.07 7.79
CA ALA A 12 27.82 -16.31 7.64
C ALA A 12 28.35 -15.87 9.02
N GLU A 13 29.67 -15.76 9.15
CA GLU A 13 30.31 -15.31 10.39
C GLU A 13 29.85 -13.90 10.78
N GLY A 14 29.45 -13.72 12.04
CA GLY A 14 29.03 -12.44 12.57
C GLY A 14 28.18 -12.54 13.84
N PRO A 15 27.71 -11.39 14.36
CA PRO A 15 27.08 -11.29 15.68
C PRO A 15 25.63 -11.79 15.72
N PHE A 16 24.96 -11.96 14.58
CA PHE A 16 23.58 -12.43 14.55
C PHE A 16 23.51 -13.96 14.60
N GLN A 17 22.72 -14.46 15.54
CA GLN A 17 22.39 -15.87 15.75
C GLN A 17 20.95 -16.14 15.30
N PRO A 18 20.58 -17.40 15.01
CA PRO A 18 19.23 -17.76 14.55
C PRO A 18 18.20 -17.78 15.69
N THR A 19 18.20 -16.74 16.53
CA THR A 19 17.27 -16.57 17.66
C THR A 19 16.62 -15.20 17.61
N LEU A 20 15.49 -15.02 18.33
CA LEU A 20 14.81 -13.73 18.39
C LEU A 20 15.58 -12.71 19.24
N GLU A 21 16.24 -13.18 20.30
CA GLU A 21 17.01 -12.36 21.25
C GLU A 21 18.18 -11.67 20.54
N SER A 22 18.88 -12.41 19.67
CA SER A 22 20.02 -11.89 18.90
C SER A 22 19.63 -10.75 17.94
N ARG A 23 18.33 -10.49 17.74
CA ARG A 23 17.82 -9.44 16.83
C ARG A 23 17.30 -8.20 17.52
N ALA A 24 17.21 -8.19 18.86
CA ALA A 24 17.02 -6.93 19.60
C ALA A 24 18.13 -5.88 19.33
N ASN A 25 19.17 -6.38 18.69
CA ASN A 25 20.38 -5.77 18.19
C ASN A 25 20.25 -5.17 16.78
N TYR A 26 19.26 -5.55 15.98
CA TYR A 26 19.06 -4.94 14.65
C TYR A 26 18.51 -3.52 14.79
N GLU A 27 19.05 -2.62 13.99
CA GLU A 27 18.52 -1.28 13.79
C GLU A 27 18.28 -1.06 12.30
N CYS A 28 17.12 -0.51 11.95
CA CYS A 28 16.81 -0.20 10.56
C CYS A 28 17.81 0.85 10.04
N PRO A 29 18.51 0.58 8.92
CA PRO A 29 19.59 1.45 8.45
C PRO A 29 19.04 2.81 7.98
N GLU A 30 19.81 3.87 8.25
CA GLU A 30 19.40 5.25 7.94
C GLU A 30 19.08 5.45 6.46
N TRP A 31 19.79 4.78 5.54
CA TRP A 31 19.49 4.88 4.10
C TRP A 31 18.04 4.48 3.80
N PHE A 32 17.50 3.46 4.47
CA PHE A 32 16.13 3.00 4.24
C PHE A 32 15.14 3.98 4.85
N ARG A 33 15.44 4.46 6.06
CA ARG A 33 14.64 5.52 6.71
C ARG A 33 14.64 6.81 5.90
N ASP A 34 15.70 7.12 5.17
CA ASP A 34 15.79 8.31 4.31
C ASP A 34 15.14 8.11 2.95
N ALA A 35 15.07 6.86 2.48
CA ALA A 35 14.64 6.49 1.14
C ALA A 35 13.17 6.79 0.87
N LYS A 36 12.26 6.54 1.82
CA LYS A 36 10.80 6.80 1.78
C LYS A 36 9.99 6.10 0.69
N PHE A 37 10.47 6.09 -0.55
CA PHE A 37 9.77 5.62 -1.72
C PHE A 37 10.65 4.67 -2.53
N GLY A 38 10.10 3.51 -2.85
CA GLY A 38 10.69 2.53 -3.73
C GLY A 38 9.66 1.99 -4.73
N ILE A 39 10.18 1.43 -5.82
CA ILE A 39 9.36 0.80 -6.86
C ILE A 39 9.65 -0.69 -6.90
N TRP A 40 8.60 -1.49 -7.09
CA TRP A 40 8.67 -2.93 -7.25
C TRP A 40 8.25 -3.33 -8.66
N SER A 41 8.98 -4.29 -9.24
CA SER A 41 8.55 -5.08 -10.40
C SER A 41 8.12 -6.48 -9.92
N HIS A 42 6.83 -6.63 -9.64
CA HIS A 42 6.19 -7.94 -9.36
C HIS A 42 5.78 -8.59 -10.69
N TRP A 43 6.76 -9.14 -11.39
CA TRP A 43 6.63 -9.48 -12.81
C TRP A 43 7.33 -10.79 -13.12
N GLY A 44 6.78 -11.58 -14.04
CA GLY A 44 7.17 -12.96 -14.29
C GLY A 44 6.19 -13.65 -15.25
N PRO A 45 6.28 -14.97 -15.46
CA PRO A 45 5.46 -15.65 -16.45
C PRO A 45 3.95 -15.61 -16.19
N GLN A 46 3.52 -15.41 -14.94
CA GLN A 46 2.10 -15.18 -14.62
C GLN A 46 1.53 -13.90 -15.27
N ALA A 47 2.38 -13.00 -15.78
CA ALA A 47 1.91 -11.84 -16.54
C ALA A 47 1.29 -12.25 -17.89
N VAL A 48 1.78 -13.33 -18.53
CA VAL A 48 1.45 -13.74 -19.91
C VAL A 48 -0.06 -13.73 -20.20
N PRO A 49 -0.93 -14.31 -19.34
CA PRO A 49 -2.38 -14.33 -19.57
C PRO A 49 -3.05 -12.95 -19.45
N MET A 50 -2.34 -11.94 -18.92
CA MET A 50 -2.84 -10.59 -18.65
C MET A 50 -4.15 -10.61 -17.86
N ASN A 51 -4.21 -11.47 -16.85
CA ASN A 51 -5.42 -11.77 -16.10
C ASN A 51 -5.27 -11.59 -14.59
N GLY A 52 -4.20 -10.94 -14.11
CA GLY A 52 -4.01 -10.63 -12.69
C GLY A 52 -3.25 -11.69 -11.91
N ASP A 53 -3.12 -11.45 -10.60
CA ASP A 53 -2.25 -12.21 -9.71
C ASP A 53 -2.77 -13.63 -9.45
N TRP A 54 -1.86 -14.51 -9.01
CA TRP A 54 -2.10 -15.92 -8.65
C TRP A 54 -2.64 -16.79 -9.79
N TYR A 55 -2.49 -16.35 -11.04
CA TYR A 55 -2.92 -17.11 -12.20
C TYR A 55 -2.35 -18.54 -12.22
N ALA A 56 -1.07 -18.72 -11.85
CA ALA A 56 -0.42 -20.04 -11.86
C ALA A 56 -1.17 -21.08 -11.02
N ARG A 57 -1.79 -20.67 -9.91
CA ARG A 57 -2.64 -21.56 -9.10
C ARG A 57 -4.07 -21.59 -9.60
N GLY A 58 -4.66 -20.41 -9.81
CA GLY A 58 -6.08 -20.28 -10.12
C GLY A 58 -6.48 -20.98 -11.43
N MET A 59 -5.54 -21.18 -12.36
CA MET A 59 -5.79 -21.94 -13.59
C MET A 59 -6.06 -23.44 -13.35
N TYR A 60 -5.79 -23.97 -12.16
CA TYR A 60 -6.05 -25.36 -11.76
C TYR A 60 -7.27 -25.53 -10.86
N GLU A 61 -8.04 -24.46 -10.61
CA GLU A 61 -9.14 -24.47 -9.65
C GLU A 61 -10.49 -24.29 -10.37
N PRO A 62 -11.25 -25.37 -10.66
CA PRO A 62 -12.58 -25.25 -11.24
C PRO A 62 -13.48 -24.31 -10.43
N GLY A 63 -14.12 -23.36 -11.11
CA GLY A 63 -14.90 -22.28 -10.48
C GLY A 63 -14.12 -20.98 -10.25
N ASN A 64 -12.78 -21.01 -10.39
CA ASN A 64 -11.96 -19.80 -10.41
C ASN A 64 -12.04 -19.11 -11.79
N ARG A 65 -12.03 -17.78 -11.81
CA ARG A 65 -12.01 -16.96 -13.04
C ARG A 65 -10.82 -17.30 -13.95
N HIS A 66 -9.67 -17.63 -13.37
CA HIS A 66 -8.47 -17.97 -14.11
C HIS A 66 -8.61 -19.32 -14.82
N TYR A 67 -9.19 -20.33 -14.17
CA TYR A 67 -9.51 -21.62 -14.79
C TYR A 67 -10.42 -21.45 -16.00
N ALA A 68 -11.51 -20.69 -15.87
CA ALA A 68 -12.44 -20.44 -16.97
C ALA A 68 -11.78 -19.70 -18.14
N TYR A 69 -10.92 -18.71 -17.86
CA TYR A 69 -10.14 -18.04 -18.91
C TYR A 69 -9.15 -19.02 -19.57
N HIS A 70 -8.45 -19.83 -18.77
CA HIS A 70 -7.42 -20.75 -19.24
C HIS A 70 -7.97 -21.81 -20.19
N THR A 71 -9.06 -22.48 -19.79
CA THR A 71 -9.69 -23.52 -20.61
C THR A 71 -10.24 -22.98 -21.93
N ASN A 72 -10.80 -21.77 -21.91
CA ASN A 72 -11.31 -21.13 -23.12
C ASN A 72 -10.21 -20.60 -24.05
N HIS A 73 -9.07 -20.19 -23.52
CA HIS A 73 -8.02 -19.50 -24.30
C HIS A 73 -6.85 -20.41 -24.69
N TYR A 74 -6.41 -21.28 -23.79
CA TYR A 74 -5.23 -22.14 -23.96
C TYR A 74 -5.58 -23.64 -24.06
N GLY A 75 -6.59 -24.08 -23.32
CA GLY A 75 -7.02 -25.48 -23.26
C GLY A 75 -7.06 -26.02 -21.83
N HIS A 76 -7.41 -27.30 -21.67
CA HIS A 76 -7.53 -27.91 -20.35
C HIS A 76 -6.15 -28.01 -19.66
N PRO A 77 -6.03 -27.75 -18.32
CA PRO A 77 -4.73 -27.73 -17.63
C PRO A 77 -3.92 -29.05 -17.65
N SER A 78 -4.58 -30.18 -17.96
CA SER A 78 -3.88 -31.46 -18.19
C SER A 78 -3.09 -31.50 -19.51
N GLU A 79 -3.45 -30.66 -20.48
CA GLU A 79 -2.87 -30.62 -21.83
C GLU A 79 -1.98 -29.39 -21.99
N PHE A 80 -2.49 -28.24 -21.56
CA PHE A 80 -1.78 -26.97 -21.55
C PHE A 80 -1.77 -26.45 -20.10
N GLY A 81 -0.68 -26.67 -19.38
CA GLY A 81 -0.55 -26.23 -17.99
C GLY A 81 0.44 -25.08 -17.82
N TYR A 82 0.78 -24.71 -16.58
CA TYR A 82 1.64 -23.56 -16.30
C TYR A 82 3.04 -23.69 -16.92
N LYS A 83 3.59 -24.90 -16.97
CA LYS A 83 4.84 -25.22 -17.70
C LYS A 83 4.82 -24.79 -19.16
N ASN A 84 3.63 -24.73 -19.78
CA ASN A 84 3.44 -24.30 -21.16
C ASN A 84 3.27 -22.77 -21.28
N ILE A 85 2.85 -22.09 -20.21
CA ILE A 85 2.81 -20.63 -20.12
C ILE A 85 4.22 -20.04 -19.99
N ILE A 86 5.08 -20.65 -19.16
CA ILE A 86 6.46 -20.20 -18.92
C ILE A 86 7.23 -19.83 -20.20
N PRO A 87 7.33 -20.70 -21.23
CA PRO A 87 8.09 -20.38 -22.43
C PRO A 87 7.48 -19.26 -23.28
N LEU A 88 6.22 -18.86 -23.05
CA LEU A 88 5.59 -17.74 -23.74
C LEU A 88 6.01 -16.37 -23.19
N TRP A 89 6.57 -16.32 -21.98
CA TRP A 89 7.06 -15.07 -21.40
C TRP A 89 8.42 -14.71 -21.98
N LYS A 90 8.47 -13.75 -22.90
CA LYS A 90 9.68 -13.42 -23.67
C LYS A 90 10.31 -12.08 -23.35
N ALA A 91 9.59 -11.16 -22.68
CA ALA A 91 10.11 -9.86 -22.28
C ALA A 91 10.67 -9.02 -23.46
N GLU A 92 10.03 -9.07 -24.62
CA GLU A 92 10.59 -8.59 -25.90
C GLU A 92 10.88 -7.09 -25.93
N LYS A 93 10.14 -6.30 -25.13
CA LYS A 93 10.27 -4.84 -25.02
C LYS A 93 10.83 -4.42 -23.67
N TRP A 94 11.33 -5.35 -22.87
CA TRP A 94 11.82 -5.05 -21.54
C TRP A 94 13.17 -4.35 -21.58
N ASP A 95 13.15 -3.06 -21.23
CA ASP A 95 14.31 -2.18 -21.10
C ASP A 95 14.46 -1.72 -19.64
N PRO A 96 15.26 -2.43 -18.82
CA PRO A 96 15.46 -2.06 -17.43
C PRO A 96 16.19 -0.72 -17.26
N ASP A 97 16.99 -0.29 -18.24
CA ASP A 97 17.73 0.97 -18.16
C ASP A 97 16.79 2.17 -18.29
N ARG A 98 15.94 2.17 -19.32
CA ARG A 98 14.90 3.19 -19.52
C ARG A 98 13.97 3.27 -18.32
N LEU A 99 13.47 2.12 -17.87
CA LEU A 99 12.52 2.06 -16.75
C LEU A 99 13.15 2.58 -15.47
N MET A 100 14.40 2.23 -15.18
CA MET A 100 15.09 2.72 -13.98
C MET A 100 15.34 4.24 -14.02
N GLN A 101 15.66 4.82 -15.18
CA GLN A 101 15.75 6.28 -15.34
C GLN A 101 14.44 6.96 -14.98
N LEU A 102 13.32 6.44 -15.49
CA LEU A 102 11.98 6.96 -15.21
C LEU A 102 11.65 6.81 -13.72
N TYR A 103 11.88 5.64 -13.13
CA TYR A 103 11.62 5.37 -11.71
C TYR A 103 12.43 6.29 -10.78
N LYS A 104 13.70 6.56 -11.12
CA LYS A 104 14.51 7.54 -10.40
C LYS A 104 13.92 8.94 -10.48
N ARG A 105 13.50 9.38 -11.68
CA ARG A 105 12.87 10.70 -11.88
C ARG A 105 11.57 10.80 -11.10
N ALA A 106 10.78 9.73 -11.05
CA ALA A 106 9.56 9.61 -10.24
C ALA A 106 9.82 9.65 -8.72
N GLY A 107 11.09 9.63 -8.29
CA GLY A 107 11.50 9.83 -6.89
C GLY A 107 11.99 8.57 -6.19
N ALA A 108 11.96 7.40 -6.83
CA ALA A 108 12.37 6.15 -6.18
C ALA A 108 13.84 6.22 -5.72
N LYS A 109 14.09 5.81 -4.47
CA LYS A 109 15.45 5.71 -3.90
C LYS A 109 15.92 4.26 -3.77
N TYR A 110 14.99 3.31 -3.87
CA TYR A 110 15.27 1.89 -3.95
C TYR A 110 14.35 1.21 -4.95
N PHE A 111 14.82 0.10 -5.52
CA PHE A 111 14.06 -0.73 -6.44
C PHE A 111 14.08 -2.17 -5.97
N VAL A 112 12.94 -2.85 -6.05
CA VAL A 112 12.80 -4.28 -5.72
C VAL A 112 12.48 -5.06 -6.99
N SER A 113 13.28 -6.07 -7.29
CA SER A 113 12.97 -7.07 -8.33
C SER A 113 12.32 -8.28 -7.68
N MET A 114 11.23 -8.81 -8.24
CA MET A 114 10.81 -10.15 -7.84
C MET A 114 11.84 -11.19 -8.31
N ALA A 115 12.33 -12.00 -7.38
CA ALA A 115 13.24 -13.10 -7.67
C ALA A 115 12.47 -14.40 -7.93
N VAL A 116 11.41 -14.65 -7.17
CA VAL A 116 10.53 -15.82 -7.33
C VAL A 116 9.18 -15.57 -6.67
N HIS A 117 8.10 -15.96 -7.36
CA HIS A 117 6.76 -15.95 -6.79
C HIS A 117 6.41 -17.33 -6.18
N HIS A 118 5.17 -17.55 -5.76
CA HIS A 118 4.68 -18.88 -5.35
C HIS A 118 4.69 -19.93 -6.47
N ASP A 119 4.94 -19.54 -7.72
CA ASP A 119 4.95 -20.41 -8.90
C ASP A 119 6.25 -21.19 -9.10
N ASN A 120 7.25 -20.99 -8.22
CA ASN A 120 8.53 -21.71 -8.22
C ASN A 120 9.32 -21.55 -9.54
N PHE A 121 9.11 -20.43 -10.25
CA PHE A 121 9.91 -20.01 -11.39
C PHE A 121 10.89 -18.91 -10.99
N PHE A 122 12.18 -19.12 -11.22
CA PHE A 122 13.24 -18.24 -10.73
C PHE A 122 13.63 -17.18 -11.77
N LEU A 123 13.69 -15.92 -11.37
CA LEU A 123 14.00 -14.78 -12.27
C LEU A 123 15.50 -14.46 -12.35
N TRP A 124 16.34 -15.41 -11.96
CA TRP A 124 17.79 -15.28 -11.96
C TRP A 124 18.48 -16.56 -12.44
N ASN A 125 19.79 -16.50 -12.66
CA ASN A 125 20.59 -17.62 -13.15
C ASN A 125 20.92 -18.67 -12.06
N THR A 126 19.90 -19.24 -11.41
CA THR A 126 20.13 -20.29 -10.41
C THR A 126 20.70 -21.56 -11.04
N LYS A 127 21.66 -22.19 -10.36
CA LYS A 127 22.18 -23.52 -10.76
C LYS A 127 21.48 -24.66 -10.04
N LEU A 128 20.62 -24.34 -9.08
CA LEU A 128 19.86 -25.29 -8.29
C LEU A 128 18.54 -25.69 -8.94
N HIS A 129 18.12 -25.00 -10.00
CA HIS A 129 16.82 -25.22 -10.62
C HIS A 129 16.79 -24.90 -12.12
N ARG A 130 16.27 -25.82 -12.95
CA ARG A 130 16.17 -25.60 -14.41
C ARG A 130 15.06 -24.62 -14.84
N TRP A 131 14.05 -24.38 -13.99
CA TRP A 131 12.97 -23.44 -14.29
C TRP A 131 13.38 -22.05 -13.86
N ASN A 132 14.11 -21.38 -14.74
CA ASN A 132 14.57 -20.02 -14.51
C ASN A 132 14.55 -19.17 -15.79
N SER A 133 14.60 -17.84 -15.65
CA SER A 133 14.48 -16.88 -16.75
C SER A 133 15.67 -16.85 -17.70
N VAL A 134 16.80 -17.47 -17.35
CA VAL A 134 17.98 -17.61 -18.22
C VAL A 134 17.83 -18.84 -19.11
N ASP A 135 17.39 -19.96 -18.54
CA ASP A 135 17.20 -21.21 -19.26
C ASP A 135 15.85 -21.28 -19.98
N MET A 136 14.89 -20.43 -19.65
CA MET A 136 13.55 -20.41 -20.23
C MET A 136 13.04 -18.98 -20.44
N GLY A 137 11.91 -18.85 -21.13
CA GLY A 137 11.24 -17.57 -21.33
C GLY A 137 12.14 -16.52 -22.02
N PRO A 138 12.52 -15.43 -21.31
CA PRO A 138 13.25 -14.29 -21.89
C PRO A 138 14.73 -14.55 -22.16
N LYS A 139 15.30 -15.64 -21.64
CA LYS A 139 16.74 -15.96 -21.76
C LYS A 139 17.66 -14.89 -21.18
N ARG A 140 17.22 -14.28 -20.07
CA ARG A 140 17.86 -13.13 -19.41
C ARG A 140 17.88 -13.31 -17.91
N ASP A 141 18.93 -12.83 -17.26
CA ASP A 141 19.01 -12.76 -15.80
C ASP A 141 18.24 -11.52 -15.34
N VAL A 142 16.95 -11.69 -15.05
CA VAL A 142 16.05 -10.57 -14.80
C VAL A 142 16.46 -9.82 -13.53
N VAL A 143 16.74 -10.54 -12.43
CA VAL A 143 17.25 -9.97 -11.17
C VAL A 143 18.58 -9.24 -11.40
N GLY A 144 19.52 -9.86 -12.10
CA GLY A 144 20.83 -9.27 -12.36
C GLY A 144 20.81 -8.02 -13.23
N GLU A 145 19.98 -8.00 -14.28
CA GLU A 145 19.83 -6.83 -15.15
C GLU A 145 19.13 -5.66 -14.45
N TRP A 146 18.10 -5.93 -13.64
CA TRP A 146 17.51 -4.91 -12.77
C TRP A 146 18.50 -4.35 -11.77
N GLN A 147 19.30 -5.22 -11.13
CA GLN A 147 20.34 -4.78 -10.20
C GLN A 147 21.35 -3.85 -10.87
N LYS A 148 21.81 -4.22 -12.07
CA LYS A 148 22.76 -3.41 -12.84
C LYS A 148 22.18 -2.03 -13.14
N ALA A 149 20.92 -1.96 -13.58
CA ALA A 149 20.24 -0.70 -13.84
C ALA A 149 20.08 0.14 -12.55
N ALA A 150 19.60 -0.45 -11.45
CA ALA A 150 19.42 0.23 -10.16
C ALA A 150 20.74 0.85 -9.67
N ARG A 151 21.82 0.07 -9.68
CA ARG A 151 23.16 0.54 -9.29
C ARG A 151 23.68 1.65 -10.21
N LYS A 152 23.49 1.52 -11.54
CA LYS A 152 23.88 2.56 -12.51
C LYS A 152 23.25 3.91 -12.19
N TYR A 153 21.99 3.92 -11.74
CA TYR A 153 21.26 5.14 -11.41
C TYR A 153 21.35 5.55 -9.94
N GLY A 154 22.10 4.81 -9.11
CA GLY A 154 22.35 5.12 -7.70
C GLY A 154 21.18 4.77 -6.77
N LEU A 155 20.29 3.86 -7.19
CA LEU A 155 19.23 3.34 -6.33
C LEU A 155 19.75 2.14 -5.53
N LYS A 156 19.25 2.01 -4.31
CA LYS A 156 19.40 0.79 -3.50
C LYS A 156 18.63 -0.35 -4.17
N PHE A 157 19.15 -1.57 -4.11
CA PHE A 157 18.56 -2.70 -4.83
C PHE A 157 18.09 -3.78 -3.87
N GLY A 158 16.80 -4.12 -3.94
CA GLY A 158 16.20 -5.21 -3.20
C GLY A 158 15.72 -6.35 -4.11
N VAL A 159 15.44 -7.49 -3.48
CA VAL A 159 14.78 -8.63 -4.12
C VAL A 159 13.62 -9.09 -3.25
N SER A 160 12.53 -9.53 -3.88
CA SER A 160 11.44 -10.22 -3.19
C SER A 160 11.41 -11.70 -3.51
N GLU A 161 11.11 -12.51 -2.50
CA GLU A 161 10.86 -13.94 -2.64
C GLU A 161 9.55 -14.31 -1.93
N HIS A 162 8.79 -15.17 -2.60
CA HIS A 162 7.51 -15.69 -2.13
C HIS A 162 7.57 -17.22 -2.04
N LEU A 163 8.79 -17.78 -2.03
CA LEU A 163 9.02 -19.19 -2.26
C LEU A 163 8.50 -20.01 -1.09
N GLY A 164 8.64 -19.54 0.15
CA GLY A 164 8.32 -20.32 1.36
C GLY A 164 6.95 -21.01 1.33
N ALA A 165 5.93 -20.34 0.77
CA ALA A 165 4.56 -20.86 0.65
C ALA A 165 4.28 -21.71 -0.59
N SER A 166 5.20 -21.71 -1.56
CA SER A 166 5.02 -22.33 -2.87
C SER A 166 4.64 -23.82 -2.80
N PHE A 167 5.23 -24.57 -1.85
CA PHE A 167 5.03 -26.02 -1.75
C PHE A 167 3.56 -26.41 -1.61
N THR A 168 2.86 -25.88 -0.62
CA THR A 168 1.43 -26.17 -0.38
C THR A 168 0.53 -25.34 -1.30
N TRP A 169 0.92 -24.10 -1.61
CA TRP A 169 0.17 -23.21 -2.49
C TRP A 169 -0.03 -23.80 -3.89
N PHE A 170 0.99 -24.49 -4.43
CA PHE A 170 0.94 -25.00 -5.80
C PHE A 170 0.33 -26.41 -5.92
N GLN A 171 -0.10 -27.04 -4.81
CA GLN A 171 -0.69 -28.39 -4.83
C GLN A 171 -2.00 -28.47 -5.63
N SER A 172 -2.69 -27.34 -5.89
CA SER A 172 -3.83 -27.31 -6.82
C SER A 172 -3.49 -27.88 -8.20
N SER A 173 -2.21 -27.78 -8.63
CA SER A 173 -1.73 -28.35 -9.90
C SER A 173 -1.69 -29.89 -9.95
N HIS A 174 -1.85 -30.58 -8.81
CA HIS A 174 -1.91 -32.05 -8.74
C HIS A 174 -3.35 -32.58 -8.84
N GLY A 175 -4.34 -31.69 -8.91
CA GLY A 175 -5.74 -32.04 -8.97
C GLY A 175 -6.21 -32.60 -10.32
N ALA A 176 -7.53 -32.71 -10.43
CA ALA A 176 -8.26 -33.01 -11.65
C ALA A 176 -9.65 -32.39 -11.57
N ASP A 177 -10.29 -32.16 -12.72
CA ASP A 177 -11.71 -31.83 -12.76
C ASP A 177 -12.54 -32.92 -12.08
N ARG A 178 -13.61 -32.52 -11.38
CA ARG A 178 -14.57 -33.46 -10.77
C ARG A 178 -15.71 -33.85 -11.70
N THR A 179 -15.99 -33.03 -12.70
CA THR A 179 -17.12 -33.18 -13.63
C THR A 179 -16.71 -32.70 -15.02
N GLY A 180 -17.54 -32.95 -16.03
CA GLY A 180 -17.27 -32.54 -17.40
C GLY A 180 -16.39 -33.51 -18.20
N PRO A 181 -16.03 -33.16 -19.46
CA PRO A 181 -15.39 -34.10 -20.39
C PRO A 181 -13.98 -34.56 -19.99
N LYS A 182 -13.32 -33.84 -19.08
CA LYS A 182 -11.97 -34.16 -18.57
C LYS A 182 -12.01 -34.56 -17.09
N ALA A 183 -13.18 -34.91 -16.56
CA ALA A 183 -13.32 -35.38 -15.17
C ALA A 183 -12.36 -36.55 -14.86
N GLY A 184 -11.63 -36.42 -13.76
CA GLY A 184 -10.66 -37.43 -13.31
C GLY A 184 -9.35 -37.47 -14.09
N VAL A 185 -9.18 -36.67 -15.15
CA VAL A 185 -7.90 -36.55 -15.87
C VAL A 185 -6.96 -35.67 -15.04
N PRO A 186 -5.81 -36.19 -14.56
CA PRO A 186 -4.88 -35.40 -13.76
C PRO A 186 -4.34 -34.20 -14.53
N TYR A 187 -4.22 -33.07 -13.86
CA TYR A 187 -3.50 -31.92 -14.39
C TYR A 187 -2.00 -32.21 -14.51
N ASP A 188 -1.26 -31.34 -15.20
CA ASP A 188 0.14 -31.57 -15.49
C ASP A 188 1.08 -31.54 -14.27
N GLY A 189 0.66 -30.94 -13.15
CA GLY A 189 1.40 -30.99 -11.89
C GLY A 189 1.45 -32.37 -11.24
N ALA A 190 0.49 -33.24 -11.55
CA ALA A 190 0.52 -34.64 -11.10
C ALA A 190 1.63 -35.47 -11.78
N ASN A 191 2.21 -34.98 -12.88
CA ASN A 191 3.28 -35.67 -13.59
C ASN A 191 4.64 -35.45 -12.90
N SER A 192 5.24 -36.53 -12.43
CA SER A 192 6.51 -36.50 -11.67
C SER A 192 7.69 -35.94 -12.45
N ASN A 193 7.65 -35.92 -13.78
CA ASN A 193 8.69 -35.28 -14.61
C ASN A 193 8.76 -33.76 -14.44
N TYR A 194 7.75 -33.15 -13.81
CA TYR A 194 7.64 -31.71 -13.58
C TYR A 194 7.51 -31.34 -12.10
N TRP A 195 7.75 -32.28 -11.17
CA TRP A 195 7.72 -31.99 -9.73
C TRP A 195 8.83 -31.06 -9.25
N ASP A 196 9.86 -30.83 -10.06
CA ASP A 196 10.81 -29.77 -9.76
C ASP A 196 10.13 -28.39 -9.85
N LEU A 197 9.21 -28.18 -10.80
CA LEU A 197 8.35 -26.98 -10.87
C LEU A 197 7.16 -27.04 -9.89
N TYR A 198 6.36 -28.10 -9.95
CA TYR A 198 5.07 -28.20 -9.25
C TYR A 198 5.14 -28.75 -7.83
N HIS A 199 6.36 -29.03 -7.35
CA HIS A 199 6.64 -29.77 -6.14
C HIS A 199 6.14 -31.22 -6.21
N TYR A 200 6.71 -32.07 -5.36
CA TYR A 200 6.15 -33.40 -5.12
C TYR A 200 4.85 -33.29 -4.29
N PRO A 201 3.99 -34.34 -4.29
CA PRO A 201 2.76 -34.32 -3.53
C PRO A 201 2.99 -34.08 -2.04
N ALA A 202 2.25 -33.12 -1.48
CA ALA A 202 2.28 -32.84 -0.05
C ALA A 202 1.66 -33.99 0.77
N ALA A 203 2.08 -34.12 2.03
CA ALA A 203 1.39 -35.01 2.96
C ALA A 203 -0.07 -34.54 3.15
N PRO A 204 -1.06 -35.44 3.32
CA PRO A 204 -2.47 -35.06 3.39
C PRO A 204 -2.84 -34.03 4.47
N ASP A 205 -2.03 -33.93 5.53
CA ASP A 205 -2.17 -33.01 6.66
C ASP A 205 -1.31 -31.74 6.53
N ASP A 206 -0.46 -31.63 5.51
CA ASP A 206 0.36 -30.45 5.24
C ASP A 206 -0.38 -29.45 4.34
N ARG A 207 -1.29 -28.69 4.97
CA ARG A 207 -2.16 -27.72 4.30
C ARG A 207 -1.90 -26.27 4.73
N GLY A 208 -0.86 -26.06 5.53
CA GLY A 208 -0.50 -24.74 6.06
C GLY A 208 0.02 -23.81 4.96
N TRP A 209 0.03 -22.50 5.23
CA TRP A 209 0.70 -21.53 4.35
C TRP A 209 2.18 -21.87 4.16
N TYR A 210 2.85 -22.28 5.24
CA TYR A 210 4.20 -22.83 5.19
C TYR A 210 4.19 -24.33 5.47
N SER A 211 4.89 -25.08 4.61
CA SER A 211 5.03 -26.53 4.74
C SER A 211 5.88 -26.91 5.95
N LYS A 212 5.51 -28.02 6.57
CA LYS A 212 6.25 -28.66 7.67
C LYS A 212 7.34 -29.61 7.17
N ASP A 213 7.46 -29.84 5.87
CA ASP A 213 8.39 -30.81 5.28
C ASP A 213 9.84 -30.29 5.38
N PRO A 214 10.74 -30.98 6.11
CA PRO A 214 12.12 -30.54 6.25
C PRO A 214 12.89 -30.52 4.92
N ARG A 215 12.50 -31.34 3.93
CA ARG A 215 13.12 -31.32 2.59
C ARG A 215 12.80 -30.02 1.87
N TRP A 216 11.56 -29.56 2.00
CA TRP A 216 11.13 -28.29 1.44
C TRP A 216 11.83 -27.11 2.13
N GLN A 217 11.90 -27.14 3.46
CA GLN A 217 12.57 -26.12 4.26
C GLN A 217 14.06 -26.00 3.91
N GLN A 218 14.75 -27.13 3.72
CA GLN A 218 16.13 -27.15 3.25
C GLN A 218 16.26 -26.55 1.84
N ARG A 219 15.42 -26.97 0.89
CA ARG A 219 15.43 -26.44 -0.49
C ARG A 219 15.22 -24.93 -0.52
N TRP A 220 14.25 -24.42 0.25
CA TRP A 220 14.04 -22.98 0.38
C TRP A 220 15.31 -22.29 0.89
N TYR A 221 15.92 -22.81 1.96
CA TYR A 221 17.13 -22.21 2.52
C TYR A 221 18.28 -22.17 1.53
N ASP A 222 18.52 -23.27 0.81
CA ASP A 222 19.62 -23.39 -0.16
C ASP A 222 19.44 -22.39 -1.32
N VAL A 223 18.22 -22.31 -1.86
CA VAL A 223 17.91 -21.44 -3.00
C VAL A 223 17.94 -19.96 -2.62
N ILE A 224 17.34 -19.59 -1.48
CA ILE A 224 17.38 -18.20 -1.02
C ILE A 224 18.81 -17.82 -0.59
N SER A 225 19.60 -18.76 -0.06
CA SER A 225 21.01 -18.53 0.22
C SER A 225 21.79 -18.24 -1.06
N GLU A 226 21.59 -19.00 -2.14
CA GLU A 226 22.20 -18.71 -3.45
C GLU A 226 21.82 -17.31 -3.95
N LEU A 227 20.54 -16.92 -3.84
CA LEU A 227 20.06 -15.59 -4.24
C LEU A 227 20.78 -14.47 -3.49
N VAL A 228 20.83 -14.53 -2.15
CA VAL A 228 21.48 -13.47 -1.34
C VAL A 228 23.00 -13.47 -1.51
N ASN A 229 23.62 -14.63 -1.69
CA ASN A 229 25.06 -14.78 -1.95
C ASN A 229 25.47 -14.31 -3.34
N THR A 230 24.58 -14.41 -4.32
CA THR A 230 24.87 -14.00 -5.70
C THR A 230 24.70 -12.49 -5.87
N TYR A 231 23.57 -11.96 -5.42
CA TYR A 231 23.20 -10.59 -5.74
C TYR A 231 23.54 -9.59 -4.63
N HIS A 232 23.70 -10.03 -3.38
CA HIS A 232 23.98 -9.13 -2.26
C HIS A 232 23.00 -7.93 -2.20
N PRO A 233 21.68 -8.19 -2.13
CA PRO A 233 20.69 -7.12 -2.15
C PRO A 233 20.80 -6.24 -0.89
N ASP A 234 20.49 -4.96 -1.03
CA ASP A 234 20.30 -4.04 0.08
C ASP A 234 19.01 -4.35 0.87
N LEU A 235 18.03 -5.01 0.24
CA LEU A 235 16.76 -5.40 0.85
C LEU A 235 16.34 -6.81 0.42
N LEU A 236 15.98 -7.66 1.38
CA LEU A 236 15.32 -8.96 1.14
C LEU A 236 13.88 -8.89 1.66
N TYR A 237 12.93 -8.99 0.76
CA TYR A 237 11.50 -9.09 1.05
C TYR A 237 11.09 -10.56 1.04
N THR A 238 10.50 -11.03 2.13
CA THR A 238 9.87 -12.36 2.22
C THR A 238 8.37 -12.18 2.37
N ASP A 239 7.61 -12.73 1.43
CA ASP A 239 6.15 -12.71 1.50
C ASP A 239 5.61 -13.56 2.65
N GLY A 240 4.50 -13.12 3.24
CA GLY A 240 3.96 -13.67 4.47
C GLY A 240 4.79 -13.28 5.69
N GLY A 241 4.78 -14.12 6.73
CA GLY A 241 5.61 -13.90 7.92
C GLY A 241 7.04 -14.39 7.74
N VAL A 242 7.84 -14.37 8.81
CA VAL A 242 9.16 -15.03 8.79
C VAL A 242 8.99 -16.46 8.29
N ALA A 243 9.76 -16.85 7.27
CA ALA A 243 9.59 -18.13 6.60
C ALA A 243 9.54 -19.30 7.61
N PHE A 244 8.50 -20.12 7.50
CA PHE A 244 8.20 -21.26 8.38
C PHE A 244 7.86 -20.91 9.85
N GLY A 245 7.73 -19.63 10.18
CA GLY A 245 7.22 -19.13 11.47
C GLY A 245 8.28 -18.54 12.39
N GLN A 246 7.82 -17.86 13.44
CA GLN A 246 8.61 -17.03 14.35
C GLN A 246 9.67 -17.75 15.18
N ALA A 247 9.36 -18.99 15.56
CA ALA A 247 10.26 -19.83 16.33
C ALA A 247 11.01 -20.84 15.44
N HIS A 248 10.82 -20.76 14.13
CA HIS A 248 11.38 -21.74 13.21
C HIS A 248 12.80 -21.36 12.83
N VAL A 249 13.75 -22.21 13.19
CA VAL A 249 15.20 -21.97 13.02
C VAL A 249 15.58 -21.64 11.57
N VAL A 250 14.85 -22.12 10.57
CA VAL A 250 15.14 -21.90 9.13
C VAL A 250 15.04 -20.44 8.72
N GLY A 251 13.86 -19.82 8.85
CA GLY A 251 13.68 -18.41 8.54
C GLY A 251 14.57 -17.55 9.44
N LEU A 252 14.78 -17.97 10.70
CA LEU A 252 15.69 -17.25 11.58
C LEU A 252 17.16 -17.30 11.11
N SER A 253 17.61 -18.45 10.62
CA SER A 253 18.95 -18.65 10.09
C SER A 253 19.19 -17.84 8.82
N MET A 254 18.18 -17.68 7.96
CA MET A 254 18.29 -16.88 6.74
C MET A 254 18.51 -15.40 7.08
N ILE A 255 17.73 -14.86 8.01
CA ILE A 255 17.88 -13.45 8.44
C ILE A 255 19.26 -13.23 9.08
N ALA A 256 19.71 -14.15 9.95
CA ALA A 256 21.04 -14.07 10.55
C ALA A 256 22.15 -14.14 9.48
N HIS A 257 22.02 -15.06 8.51
CA HIS A 257 22.95 -15.18 7.40
C HIS A 257 22.99 -13.88 6.58
N PHE A 258 21.84 -13.31 6.23
CA PHE A 258 21.74 -12.08 5.44
C PHE A 258 22.42 -10.89 6.14
N TYR A 259 22.17 -10.71 7.45
CA TYR A 259 22.78 -9.64 8.23
C TYR A 259 24.30 -9.83 8.41
N ASN A 260 24.74 -11.02 8.80
CA ASN A 260 26.15 -11.32 8.99
C ASN A 260 26.95 -11.23 7.68
N GLN A 261 26.37 -11.68 6.57
CA GLN A 261 27.01 -11.58 5.26
C GLN A 261 27.27 -10.11 4.87
N ASP A 262 26.32 -9.21 5.11
CA ASP A 262 26.54 -7.78 4.85
C ASP A 262 27.68 -7.23 5.71
N ILE A 263 27.69 -7.54 7.00
CA ILE A 263 28.74 -7.10 7.94
C ILE A 263 30.11 -7.61 7.48
N ALA A 264 30.24 -8.92 7.24
CA ALA A 264 31.48 -9.55 6.82
C ALA A 264 31.99 -8.96 5.49
N ARG A 265 31.10 -8.74 4.51
CA ARG A 265 31.46 -8.16 3.21
C ARG A 265 31.94 -6.71 3.35
N ARG A 266 31.30 -5.91 4.21
CA ARG A 266 31.73 -4.53 4.47
C ARG A 266 33.04 -4.49 5.22
N ALA A 267 33.24 -5.35 6.22
CA ALA A 267 34.50 -5.48 6.93
C ALA A 267 35.65 -5.82 5.97
N ALA A 268 35.45 -6.79 5.08
CA ALA A 268 36.45 -7.20 4.08
C ALA A 268 36.78 -6.12 3.03
N ARG A 269 35.88 -5.15 2.80
CA ARG A 269 36.07 -4.06 1.82
C ARG A 269 36.52 -2.74 2.44
N SER A 270 36.47 -2.64 3.76
CA SER A 270 36.78 -1.39 4.46
C SER A 270 38.30 -1.19 4.51
N PRO A 271 38.82 0.04 4.36
CA PRO A 271 40.24 0.35 4.56
C PRO A 271 40.65 0.32 6.05
N LEU A 272 39.84 -0.33 6.91
CA LEU A 272 40.06 -0.43 8.34
C LEU A 272 41.25 -1.37 8.62
N ASP A 273 41.98 -1.07 9.69
CA ASP A 273 42.96 -2.00 10.24
C ASP A 273 42.28 -3.26 10.81
N SER A 274 43.06 -4.27 11.18
CA SER A 274 42.54 -5.53 11.73
C SER A 274 41.61 -5.31 12.94
N LYS A 275 41.85 -4.25 13.71
CA LYS A 275 41.05 -3.87 14.88
C LYS A 275 39.71 -3.25 14.48
N GLY A 276 39.66 -2.44 13.42
CA GLY A 276 38.41 -1.91 12.87
C GLY A 276 37.54 -2.98 12.19
N ALA A 277 38.16 -3.97 11.54
CA ALA A 277 37.44 -5.14 11.02
C ALA A 277 36.89 -6.01 12.18
N GLU A 278 37.68 -6.24 13.22
CA GLU A 278 37.26 -6.95 14.43
C GLU A 278 36.11 -6.21 15.15
N LEU A 279 36.14 -4.88 15.21
CA LEU A 279 35.04 -4.07 15.77
C LEU A 279 33.75 -4.15 14.95
N LEU A 280 33.80 -4.39 13.64
CA LEU A 280 32.60 -4.64 12.85
C LEU A 280 32.02 -6.03 13.11
N LEU A 281 32.90 -7.03 13.29
CA LEU A 281 32.50 -8.42 13.53
C LEU A 281 32.05 -8.67 14.98
N ASN A 282 32.61 -7.94 15.94
CA ASN A 282 32.36 -8.08 17.39
C ASN A 282 31.57 -6.89 18.00
N GLY A 283 31.26 -5.86 17.22
CA GLY A 283 30.65 -4.63 17.70
C GLY A 283 29.18 -4.78 18.08
N LEU A 284 28.77 -4.02 19.11
CA LEU A 284 27.36 -3.90 19.48
C LEU A 284 26.60 -3.21 18.31
N PRO A 285 25.58 -3.85 17.74
CA PRO A 285 24.97 -3.47 16.45
C PRO A 285 24.10 -2.18 16.44
N ARG A 286 24.20 -1.35 17.49
CA ARG A 286 23.53 -0.04 17.63
C ARG A 286 24.41 1.15 17.22
N SER A 287 25.16 1.01 16.13
CA SER A 287 26.20 1.95 15.69
C SER A 287 26.61 1.67 14.24
N PRO A 288 27.45 2.50 13.59
CA PRO A 288 27.82 2.38 12.16
C PRO A 288 28.34 1.00 11.69
N GLY A 289 28.60 0.07 12.62
CA GLY A 289 28.99 -1.31 12.36
C GLY A 289 27.85 -2.33 12.17
N GLY A 290 26.61 -2.00 12.54
CA GLY A 290 25.44 -2.88 12.34
C GLY A 290 25.13 -3.14 10.85
N PRO A 291 24.27 -4.12 10.53
CA PRO A 291 23.94 -4.49 9.15
C PRO A 291 23.34 -3.28 8.41
N GLN A 292 23.77 -3.06 7.16
CA GLN A 292 23.27 -2.00 6.29
C GLN A 292 22.25 -2.52 5.27
N VAL A 293 21.66 -3.68 5.55
CA VAL A 293 20.65 -4.34 4.74
C VAL A 293 19.33 -4.43 5.49
N VAL A 294 18.24 -4.54 4.76
CA VAL A 294 16.87 -4.60 5.30
C VAL A 294 16.27 -5.96 5.00
N TYR A 295 15.95 -6.73 6.04
CA TYR A 295 14.99 -7.83 5.90
C TYR A 295 13.59 -7.30 6.20
N THR A 296 12.61 -7.63 5.36
CA THR A 296 11.23 -7.21 5.53
C THR A 296 10.24 -8.35 5.27
N CYS A 297 9.17 -8.41 6.06
CA CYS A 297 8.07 -9.38 5.91
C CYS A 297 6.80 -8.86 6.62
N LYS A 298 5.66 -9.50 6.37
CA LYS A 298 4.33 -9.07 6.84
C LYS A 298 4.07 -9.27 8.34
N GLN A 299 5.10 -9.66 9.08
CA GLN A 299 5.00 -10.01 10.49
C GLN A 299 5.50 -8.88 11.38
N GLN A 300 4.72 -8.53 12.39
CA GLN A 300 5.11 -7.54 13.38
C GLN A 300 6.42 -7.95 14.09
N SER A 301 7.36 -7.01 14.15
CA SER A 301 8.74 -7.29 14.54
C SER A 301 9.14 -6.66 15.87
N GLY A 302 8.49 -5.58 16.29
CA GLY A 302 8.97 -4.72 17.37
C GLY A 302 10.39 -4.19 17.11
N GLY A 303 10.70 -3.89 15.85
CA GLY A 303 12.01 -3.36 15.43
C GLY A 303 13.06 -4.41 15.08
N ARG A 304 12.81 -5.72 15.21
CA ARG A 304 13.81 -6.81 14.95
C ARG A 304 14.06 -7.08 13.45
N TRP A 305 13.16 -6.58 12.60
CA TRP A 305 13.23 -6.49 11.15
C TRP A 305 12.25 -5.37 10.74
N VAL A 306 12.27 -4.95 9.48
CA VAL A 306 11.27 -3.97 9.00
C VAL A 306 9.95 -4.71 8.82
N GLN A 307 8.89 -4.22 9.48
CA GLN A 307 7.54 -4.76 9.24
C GLN A 307 7.03 -4.20 7.91
N ASP A 308 6.51 -5.10 7.08
CA ASP A 308 5.76 -4.77 5.88
C ASP A 308 4.25 -4.91 6.19
N ILE A 309 3.42 -3.99 5.70
CA ILE A 309 1.97 -4.00 5.91
C ILE A 309 1.28 -4.06 4.56
N GLU A 310 0.88 -5.26 4.16
CA GLU A 310 0.26 -5.51 2.85
C GLU A 310 -0.90 -4.58 2.53
N ARG A 311 -0.78 -3.81 1.44
CA ARG A 311 -1.83 -2.90 0.94
C ARG A 311 -2.41 -2.04 2.05
N GLY A 312 -1.55 -1.59 2.95
CA GLY A 312 -1.94 -1.13 4.27
C GLY A 312 -1.34 0.21 4.65
N ILE A 313 -1.85 0.72 5.76
CA ILE A 313 -1.41 1.97 6.40
C ILE A 313 -1.37 1.78 7.92
N GLN A 314 -0.56 2.60 8.60
CA GLN A 314 -0.65 2.73 10.05
C GLN A 314 -1.66 3.82 10.44
N PRO A 315 -2.36 3.69 11.58
CA PRO A 315 -3.28 4.73 12.04
C PRO A 315 -2.55 5.85 12.79
N VAL A 316 -1.35 5.58 13.30
CA VAL A 316 -0.53 6.48 14.12
C VAL A 316 0.95 6.34 13.75
N ILE A 317 1.81 7.17 14.33
CA ILE A 317 3.27 7.02 14.20
C ILE A 317 3.70 5.71 14.87
N ASP A 318 4.37 4.83 14.13
CA ASP A 318 5.07 3.69 14.72
C ASP A 318 6.49 4.12 15.14
N PRO A 319 6.95 3.82 16.37
CA PRO A 319 8.32 4.12 16.78
C PRO A 319 9.37 3.35 15.96
N HIS A 320 9.02 2.20 15.38
CA HIS A 320 9.90 1.42 14.52
C HIS A 320 9.62 1.74 13.04
N PRO A 321 10.66 1.97 12.22
CA PRO A 321 10.48 2.12 10.79
C PRO A 321 9.80 0.88 10.18
N TRP A 322 8.81 1.13 9.34
CA TRP A 322 8.01 0.12 8.66
C TRP A 322 7.88 0.44 7.18
N GLN A 323 7.29 -0.47 6.41
CA GLN A 323 7.00 -0.30 5.00
C GLN A 323 5.56 -0.76 4.72
N THR A 324 4.91 -0.19 3.72
CA THR A 324 3.79 -0.82 3.03
C THR A 324 4.22 -1.17 1.62
N ASP A 325 3.84 -2.35 1.18
CA ASP A 325 3.82 -2.74 -0.22
C ASP A 325 2.40 -2.61 -0.77
N THR A 326 2.29 -2.09 -1.98
CA THR A 326 1.01 -2.01 -2.68
C THR A 326 1.23 -1.95 -4.18
N SER A 327 0.15 -1.97 -4.95
CA SER A 327 0.19 -1.89 -6.39
C SER A 327 -0.76 -0.81 -6.90
N ILE A 328 -0.33 -0.11 -7.95
CA ILE A 328 -1.23 0.78 -8.71
C ILE A 328 -2.40 0.01 -9.33
N GLY A 329 -2.28 -1.32 -9.46
CA GLY A 329 -3.32 -2.20 -9.93
C GLY A 329 -3.48 -3.48 -9.11
N ASP A 330 -3.70 -4.59 -9.80
CA ASP A 330 -3.45 -5.95 -9.28
C ASP A 330 -1.92 -6.15 -9.11
N TRP A 331 -1.44 -7.24 -8.51
CA TRP A 331 0.01 -7.47 -8.38
C TRP A 331 0.66 -7.83 -9.73
N TYR A 332 0.00 -8.68 -10.52
CA TYR A 332 0.35 -8.93 -11.92
C TYR A 332 -0.55 -8.18 -12.90
N TYR A 333 -0.08 -8.01 -14.13
CA TYR A 333 -0.85 -7.32 -15.15
C TYR A 333 -2.21 -7.97 -15.42
N ASN A 334 -3.25 -7.14 -15.33
CA ASN A 334 -4.62 -7.49 -15.61
C ASN A 334 -5.18 -6.44 -16.56
N ARG A 335 -5.47 -6.85 -17.79
CA ARG A 335 -5.92 -5.95 -18.87
C ARG A 335 -7.24 -5.23 -18.56
N ASN A 336 -8.00 -5.74 -17.58
CA ASN A 336 -9.31 -5.20 -17.19
C ASN A 336 -9.24 -4.38 -15.89
N TRP A 337 -8.04 -4.17 -15.34
CA TRP A 337 -7.88 -3.47 -14.09
C TRP A 337 -7.96 -1.95 -14.27
N GLN A 338 -8.52 -1.26 -13.28
CA GLN A 338 -8.52 0.20 -13.23
C GLN A 338 -7.38 0.66 -12.32
N PHE A 339 -6.39 1.35 -12.89
CA PHE A 339 -5.26 1.82 -12.09
C PHE A 339 -5.68 2.92 -11.11
N ARG A 340 -4.99 2.94 -9.97
CA ARG A 340 -5.13 4.00 -8.97
C ARG A 340 -4.64 5.34 -9.56
N PRO A 341 -5.31 6.46 -9.25
CA PRO A 341 -4.85 7.77 -9.71
C PRO A 341 -3.53 8.16 -9.03
N VAL A 342 -2.73 8.99 -9.69
CA VAL A 342 -1.45 9.49 -9.15
C VAL A 342 -1.61 10.21 -7.79
N SER A 343 -2.73 10.92 -7.58
CA SER A 343 -3.03 11.58 -6.32
C SER A 343 -3.05 10.60 -5.15
N TRP A 344 -3.62 9.41 -5.34
CA TRP A 344 -3.65 8.37 -4.32
C TRP A 344 -2.25 7.88 -3.96
N VAL A 345 -1.36 7.69 -4.95
CA VAL A 345 0.04 7.30 -4.71
C VAL A 345 0.77 8.37 -3.90
N ILE A 346 0.63 9.63 -4.27
CA ILE A 346 1.25 10.77 -3.58
C ILE A 346 0.72 10.87 -2.14
N HIS A 347 -0.59 10.79 -1.96
CA HIS A 347 -1.24 10.88 -0.66
C HIS A 347 -0.82 9.75 0.27
N MET A 348 -0.70 8.53 -0.25
CA MET A 348 -0.20 7.38 0.48
C MET A 348 1.27 7.55 0.88
N LEU A 349 2.12 8.01 -0.04
CA LEU A 349 3.53 8.29 0.27
C LEU A 349 3.64 9.30 1.42
N VAL A 350 2.94 10.44 1.31
CA VAL A 350 2.98 11.50 2.33
C VAL A 350 2.43 11.01 3.69
N ASP A 351 1.31 10.28 3.68
CA ASP A 351 0.72 9.73 4.91
C ASP A 351 1.67 8.75 5.60
N ASN A 352 2.24 7.80 4.85
CA ASN A 352 3.16 6.81 5.40
C ASN A 352 4.43 7.45 5.96
N VAL A 353 5.03 8.40 5.23
CA VAL A 353 6.25 9.09 5.66
C VAL A 353 6.03 9.84 6.98
N SER A 354 4.86 10.48 7.14
CA SER A 354 4.48 11.16 8.38
C SER A 354 4.30 10.21 9.58
N LYS A 355 4.15 8.91 9.33
CA LYS A 355 3.92 7.85 10.32
C LYS A 355 5.10 6.90 10.47
N ASN A 356 6.29 7.31 10.03
CA ASN A 356 7.56 6.56 10.08
C ASN A 356 7.65 5.40 9.06
N GLY A 357 6.82 5.41 8.03
CA GLY A 357 6.73 4.38 7.01
C GLY A 357 7.42 4.75 5.69
N ASN A 358 7.76 3.70 4.93
CA ASN A 358 8.10 3.78 3.52
C ASN A 358 6.97 3.22 2.64
N LEU A 359 6.89 3.65 1.39
CA LEU A 359 6.04 3.08 0.36
C LEU A 359 6.89 2.30 -0.65
N LEU A 360 6.57 1.02 -0.83
CA LEU A 360 7.04 0.19 -1.94
C LEU A 360 5.89 0.02 -2.94
N LEU A 361 5.95 0.74 -4.04
CA LEU A 361 4.90 0.74 -5.06
C LEU A 361 5.23 -0.22 -6.19
N ASN A 362 4.41 -1.25 -6.37
CA ASN A 362 4.47 -2.11 -7.54
C ASN A 362 3.95 -1.35 -8.78
N VAL A 363 4.80 -1.28 -9.80
CA VAL A 363 4.48 -0.76 -11.12
C VAL A 363 4.26 -1.93 -12.05
N VAL A 364 3.01 -2.13 -12.47
CA VAL A 364 2.59 -3.35 -13.15
C VAL A 364 3.00 -3.32 -14.62
N GLN A 365 3.79 -4.31 -15.06
CA GLN A 365 4.31 -4.43 -16.42
C GLN A 365 3.56 -5.48 -17.25
N ARG A 366 3.40 -5.21 -18.55
CA ARG A 366 2.93 -6.20 -19.52
C ARG A 366 3.91 -7.38 -19.62
N PRO A 367 3.49 -8.54 -20.18
CA PRO A 367 4.37 -9.69 -20.41
C PRO A 367 5.62 -9.38 -21.25
N ASP A 368 5.51 -8.44 -22.18
CA ASP A 368 6.63 -8.01 -23.03
C ASP A 368 7.56 -7.02 -22.29
N GLY A 369 7.22 -6.59 -21.08
CA GLY A 369 7.99 -5.68 -20.23
C GLY A 369 7.68 -4.20 -20.41
N SER A 370 6.80 -3.84 -21.35
CA SER A 370 6.33 -2.47 -21.54
C SER A 370 5.30 -2.05 -20.47
N LEU A 371 5.14 -0.74 -20.30
CA LEU A 371 4.11 -0.13 -19.47
C LEU A 371 2.94 0.36 -20.32
N ASP A 372 1.74 0.42 -19.73
CA ASP A 372 0.62 1.09 -20.35
C ASP A 372 0.85 2.61 -20.40
N PRO A 373 0.36 3.33 -21.44
CA PRO A 373 0.56 4.77 -21.56
C PRO A 373 0.09 5.57 -20.34
N GLU A 374 -0.98 5.14 -19.68
CA GLU A 374 -1.48 5.76 -18.45
C GLU A 374 -0.56 5.55 -17.24
N VAL A 375 0.16 4.41 -17.18
CA VAL A 375 1.17 4.15 -16.14
C VAL A 375 2.42 4.98 -16.39
N GLU A 376 2.85 5.10 -17.65
CA GLU A 376 3.93 6.03 -18.05
C GLU A 376 3.60 7.47 -17.66
N GLN A 377 2.38 7.93 -17.97
CA GLN A 377 1.91 9.26 -17.60
C GLN A 377 1.88 9.47 -16.08
N MET A 378 1.41 8.48 -15.32
CA MET A 378 1.40 8.54 -13.85
C MET A 378 2.82 8.70 -13.29
N LEU A 379 3.81 7.98 -13.83
CA LEU A 379 5.21 8.09 -13.40
C LEU A 379 5.83 9.44 -13.75
N GLU A 380 5.49 10.01 -14.91
CA GLU A 380 5.91 11.36 -15.28
C GLU A 380 5.29 12.42 -14.35
N GLN A 381 4.00 12.28 -14.00
CA GLN A 381 3.34 13.14 -13.02
C GLN A 381 3.96 13.02 -11.62
N LEU A 382 4.37 11.82 -11.20
CA LEU A 382 5.14 11.62 -9.97
C LEU A 382 6.49 12.33 -10.05
N ALA A 383 7.16 12.30 -11.20
CA ALA A 383 8.44 12.98 -11.39
C ALA A 383 8.31 14.50 -11.27
N GLU A 384 7.28 15.08 -11.89
CA GLU A 384 6.96 16.51 -11.78
C GLU A 384 6.65 16.91 -10.33
N TRP A 385 5.84 16.11 -9.63
CA TRP A 385 5.53 16.34 -8.23
C TRP A 385 6.80 16.25 -7.35
N ASN A 386 7.61 15.22 -7.57
CA ASN A 386 8.84 14.95 -6.83
C ASN A 386 9.83 16.11 -6.95
N ALA A 387 9.99 16.69 -8.15
CA ALA A 387 10.91 17.81 -8.38
C ALA A 387 10.63 19.04 -7.49
N ILE A 388 9.39 19.18 -6.99
CA ILE A 388 8.98 20.27 -6.10
C ILE A 388 9.03 19.84 -4.62
N HIS A 389 8.61 18.61 -4.33
CA HIS A 389 8.29 18.18 -2.95
C HIS A 389 9.36 17.32 -2.29
N GLU A 390 10.41 16.91 -3.00
CA GLU A 390 11.39 15.96 -2.48
C GLU A 390 12.05 16.40 -1.16
N GLU A 391 12.22 17.71 -0.95
CA GLU A 391 12.80 18.28 0.28
C GLU A 391 12.00 17.89 1.54
N ALA A 392 10.65 17.84 1.44
CA ALA A 392 9.75 17.53 2.54
C ALA A 392 9.61 16.01 2.79
N ILE A 393 10.10 15.17 1.89
CA ILE A 393 9.90 13.72 1.93
C ILE A 393 11.21 13.02 2.29
N PHE A 394 12.22 13.10 1.44
CA PHE A 394 13.42 12.27 1.56
C PHE A 394 14.35 12.77 2.67
N GLY A 395 14.81 11.84 3.50
CA GLY A 395 15.60 12.14 4.70
C GLY A 395 14.81 12.80 5.84
N SER A 396 13.50 12.98 5.70
CA SER A 396 12.67 13.52 6.78
C SER A 396 12.34 12.47 7.84
N ARG A 397 11.84 12.90 8.99
CA ARG A 397 11.26 12.06 10.05
C ARG A 397 9.86 12.55 10.38
N PRO A 398 8.99 11.72 10.98
CA PRO A 398 7.77 12.21 11.59
C PRO A 398 8.05 13.36 12.55
N TRP A 399 7.13 14.32 12.61
CA TRP A 399 7.15 15.32 13.68
C TRP A 399 6.56 14.71 14.99
N LEU A 400 6.19 15.56 15.95
CA LEU A 400 5.60 15.13 17.23
C LEU A 400 4.24 14.45 17.06
N VAL A 401 3.50 14.82 16.01
CA VAL A 401 2.27 14.18 15.54
C VAL A 401 2.35 14.01 14.03
N TYR A 402 1.64 13.02 13.47
CA TYR A 402 1.73 12.71 12.04
C TYR A 402 0.99 13.72 11.17
N GLY A 403 -0.02 14.41 11.71
CA GLY A 403 -0.87 15.27 10.90
C GLY A 403 -2.16 15.72 11.57
N GLU A 404 -2.95 16.44 10.78
CA GLU A 404 -4.31 16.88 11.10
C GLU A 404 -5.27 16.18 10.13
N SER A 405 -6.33 15.57 10.66
CA SER A 405 -7.29 14.81 9.87
C SER A 405 -8.62 14.75 10.59
N ALA A 406 -9.71 15.06 9.87
CA ALA A 406 -11.05 14.74 10.36
C ALA A 406 -11.37 13.25 10.15
N MET A 407 -10.69 12.60 9.20
CA MET A 407 -10.83 11.17 8.93
C MET A 407 -10.08 10.35 9.97
N LYS A 408 -10.78 9.38 10.58
CA LYS A 408 -10.16 8.30 11.35
C LYS A 408 -9.93 7.11 10.43
N VAL A 409 -8.68 6.76 10.18
CA VAL A 409 -8.33 5.56 9.40
C VAL A 409 -8.11 4.37 10.31
N GLN A 410 -8.76 3.25 10.00
CA GLN A 410 -8.49 1.96 10.64
C GLN A 410 -7.24 1.40 9.97
N GLY A 411 -6.06 1.56 10.58
CA GLY A 411 -4.82 0.99 10.03
C GLY A 411 -4.83 -0.54 9.99
N GLY A 412 -3.83 -1.11 9.32
CA GLY A 412 -3.68 -2.54 9.07
C GLY A 412 -3.62 -2.89 7.59
N ALA A 413 -3.57 -4.19 7.30
CA ALA A 413 -3.51 -4.70 5.94
C ALA A 413 -4.82 -4.48 5.16
N PHE A 414 -4.72 -4.18 3.86
CA PHE A 414 -5.85 -3.89 2.96
C PHE A 414 -6.71 -2.70 3.42
N LYS A 415 -6.07 -1.66 3.97
CA LYS A 415 -6.72 -0.44 4.49
C LYS A 415 -6.33 0.82 3.72
N GLU A 416 -5.96 0.64 2.46
CA GLU A 416 -5.48 1.69 1.56
C GLU A 416 -6.60 2.43 0.79
N ASP A 417 -7.86 2.07 1.03
CA ASP A 417 -9.03 2.76 0.46
C ASP A 417 -9.39 4.00 1.28
N PHE A 418 -8.60 5.06 1.08
CA PHE A 418 -8.88 6.39 1.62
C PHE A 418 -8.94 7.43 0.48
N GLN A 419 -9.57 8.56 0.77
CA GLN A 419 -9.61 9.70 -0.12
C GLN A 419 -9.32 10.96 0.68
N TYR A 420 -8.09 11.43 0.60
CA TYR A 420 -7.67 12.64 1.26
C TYR A 420 -7.90 13.87 0.38
N SER A 421 -7.95 15.03 1.04
CA SER A 421 -8.13 16.34 0.44
C SER A 421 -7.16 17.34 1.07
N ALA A 422 -7.24 18.61 0.65
CA ALA A 422 -6.47 19.70 1.26
C ALA A 422 -6.74 19.89 2.77
N ARG A 423 -7.79 19.25 3.32
CA ARG A 423 -8.11 19.28 4.76
C ARG A 423 -7.23 18.35 5.58
N GLU A 424 -6.69 17.30 4.95
CA GLU A 424 -5.75 16.42 5.58
C GLU A 424 -4.35 17.01 5.42
N ILE A 425 -3.74 17.37 6.56
CA ILE A 425 -2.38 17.87 6.62
C ILE A 425 -1.51 16.77 7.22
N ARG A 426 -0.31 16.58 6.67
CA ARG A 426 0.69 15.66 7.22
C ARG A 426 1.98 16.41 7.54
N PHE A 427 2.63 15.97 8.60
CA PHE A 427 3.84 16.60 9.11
C PHE A 427 5.07 15.73 8.94
N THR A 428 6.13 16.35 8.46
CA THR A 428 7.48 15.79 8.46
C THR A 428 8.46 16.85 8.96
N THR A 429 9.63 16.43 9.45
CA THR A 429 10.68 17.34 9.89
C THR A 429 12.05 16.91 9.38
N LYS A 430 12.90 17.89 9.08
CA LYS A 430 14.28 17.69 8.63
C LYS A 430 15.13 18.91 9.00
N GLY A 431 16.25 18.70 9.69
CA GLY A 431 17.20 19.77 10.00
C GLY A 431 16.59 20.98 10.75
N GLY A 432 15.64 20.74 11.67
CA GLY A 432 14.95 21.80 12.42
C GLY A 432 13.83 22.51 11.67
N ILE A 433 13.54 22.10 10.43
CA ILE A 433 12.42 22.60 9.62
C ILE A 433 11.22 21.68 9.83
N LEU A 434 10.02 22.26 9.97
CA LEU A 434 8.75 21.56 9.92
C LEU A 434 8.13 21.74 8.53
N TYR A 435 7.69 20.65 7.92
CA TYR A 435 6.88 20.67 6.71
C TYR A 435 5.45 20.30 7.05
N ALA A 436 4.51 21.15 6.65
CA ALA A 436 3.07 20.90 6.74
C ALA A 436 2.53 20.70 5.32
N ILE A 437 2.14 19.48 4.99
CA ILE A 437 1.78 19.05 3.64
C ILE A 437 0.28 18.82 3.59
N ALA A 438 -0.47 19.76 3.01
CA ALA A 438 -1.87 19.56 2.70
C ALA A 438 -2.02 18.60 1.51
N LEU A 439 -2.89 17.60 1.63
CA LEU A 439 -3.13 16.55 0.63
C LEU A 439 -4.09 17.01 -0.48
N GLY A 440 -3.83 18.22 -0.99
CA GLY A 440 -4.58 18.88 -2.04
C GLY A 440 -4.35 20.38 -2.00
N TRP A 441 -4.97 21.10 -2.93
CA TRP A 441 -5.00 22.57 -2.93
C TRP A 441 -6.36 23.08 -2.44
N PRO A 442 -6.44 23.88 -1.36
CA PRO A 442 -7.71 24.38 -0.84
C PRO A 442 -8.32 25.43 -1.79
N GLU A 443 -9.63 25.35 -2.00
CA GLU A 443 -10.36 26.25 -2.93
C GLU A 443 -10.34 27.71 -2.47
N ASP A 444 -10.42 27.96 -1.16
CA ASP A 444 -10.34 29.30 -0.55
C ASP A 444 -8.89 29.82 -0.43
N ARG A 445 -7.92 29.04 -0.93
CA ARG A 445 -6.48 29.29 -0.87
C ARG A 445 -5.95 29.42 0.57
N LYS A 446 -6.62 28.87 1.58
CA LYS A 446 -6.15 28.94 2.96
C LYS A 446 -5.80 27.57 3.51
N ILE A 447 -4.62 27.45 4.11
CA ILE A 447 -4.24 26.31 4.94
C ILE A 447 -4.16 26.81 6.37
N THR A 448 -4.89 26.16 7.28
CA THR A 448 -4.78 26.43 8.73
C THR A 448 -4.18 25.21 9.41
N ILE A 449 -3.01 25.41 10.03
CA ILE A 449 -2.27 24.41 10.80
C ILE A 449 -2.58 24.63 12.28
N ARG A 450 -3.51 23.84 12.80
CA ARG A 450 -4.03 23.96 14.17
C ARG A 450 -3.04 23.49 15.23
N SER A 451 -2.23 22.49 14.91
CA SER A 451 -1.14 22.04 15.78
C SER A 451 -0.16 23.17 16.13
N LEU A 452 -0.07 24.20 15.29
CA LEU A 452 0.78 25.38 15.48
C LEU A 452 0.02 26.60 16.03
N ALA A 453 -1.11 26.40 16.71
CA ALA A 453 -1.79 27.46 17.44
C ALA A 453 -0.86 28.14 18.45
N LYS A 454 -1.15 29.42 18.73
CA LYS A 454 -0.47 30.23 19.74
C LYS A 454 -1.46 30.60 20.85
N PRO A 455 -1.54 29.81 21.93
CA PRO A 455 -2.37 30.13 23.08
C PRO A 455 -1.96 31.48 23.69
N SER A 456 -2.95 32.26 24.14
CA SER A 456 -2.71 33.54 24.80
C SER A 456 -1.77 33.38 26.01
N GLY A 457 -0.73 34.22 26.08
CA GLY A 457 0.25 34.19 27.17
C GLY A 457 1.26 33.04 27.12
N SER A 458 1.35 32.31 26.00
CA SER A 458 2.32 31.23 25.80
C SER A 458 3.46 31.63 24.84
N ASP A 459 4.67 31.15 25.14
CA ASP A 459 5.87 31.32 24.30
C ASP A 459 6.10 30.16 23.31
N VAL A 460 5.14 29.21 23.23
CA VAL A 460 5.23 28.08 22.28
C VAL A 460 4.92 28.51 20.86
N ASN A 461 5.38 27.71 19.89
CA ASN A 461 5.09 27.87 18.47
C ASN A 461 5.44 29.26 17.92
N ARG A 462 6.55 29.88 18.31
CA ARG A 462 6.94 31.18 17.73
C ARG A 462 7.41 30.97 16.27
N ILE A 463 6.56 31.31 15.31
CA ILE A 463 6.84 31.18 13.89
C ILE A 463 7.74 32.34 13.41
N GLU A 464 8.82 31.98 12.73
CA GLU A 464 9.80 32.94 12.18
C GLU A 464 9.65 33.10 10.67
N ARG A 465 9.42 32.00 9.95
CA ARG A 465 9.26 32.01 8.50
C ARG A 465 8.29 30.92 8.05
N VAL A 466 7.47 31.29 7.07
CA VAL A 466 6.63 30.37 6.30
C VAL A 466 6.93 30.59 4.82
N SER A 467 7.11 29.50 4.08
CA SER A 467 7.27 29.49 2.62
C SER A 467 6.56 28.28 2.02
N LEU A 468 6.32 28.29 0.72
CA LEU A 468 5.67 27.19 -0.01
C LEU A 468 6.70 26.58 -0.96
N LEU A 469 6.87 25.26 -0.94
CA LEU A 469 7.79 24.59 -1.86
C LEU A 469 7.35 24.83 -3.32
N GLY A 470 8.30 25.14 -4.20
CA GLY A 470 8.03 25.49 -5.60
C GLY A 470 7.51 26.92 -5.83
N TYR A 471 7.51 27.78 -4.80
CA TYR A 471 7.07 29.17 -4.91
C TYR A 471 8.07 30.14 -4.27
N ASP A 472 8.59 31.07 -5.06
CA ASP A 472 9.60 32.05 -4.62
C ASP A 472 8.99 33.33 -4.02
N GLY A 473 7.67 33.51 -4.13
CA GLY A 473 6.99 34.69 -3.62
C GLY A 473 6.80 34.68 -2.10
N ARG A 474 6.37 35.83 -1.57
CA ARG A 474 6.01 35.95 -0.15
C ARG A 474 4.60 35.39 0.08
N LEU A 475 4.38 34.84 1.27
CA LEU A 475 3.07 34.37 1.73
C LEU A 475 2.57 35.27 2.84
N ASP A 476 1.28 35.56 2.80
CA ASP A 476 0.57 36.20 3.91
C ASP A 476 0.13 35.11 4.89
N TRP A 477 0.43 35.31 6.16
CA TRP A 477 0.06 34.37 7.21
C TRP A 477 -0.21 35.09 8.52
N GLU A 478 -1.06 34.47 9.34
CA GLU A 478 -1.43 34.93 10.66
C GLU A 478 -1.41 33.74 11.61
N GLN A 479 -0.91 33.94 12.83
CA GLN A 479 -0.93 32.94 13.88
C GLN A 479 -1.80 33.40 15.03
N THR A 480 -2.83 32.62 15.33
CA THR A 480 -3.83 32.91 16.37
C THR A 480 -3.94 31.75 17.36
N ALA A 481 -4.89 31.83 18.30
CA ALA A 481 -5.20 30.74 19.22
C ALA A 481 -5.80 29.51 18.51
N GLU A 482 -6.29 29.67 17.28
CA GLU A 482 -6.88 28.61 16.46
C GLU A 482 -5.85 27.89 15.59
N GLY A 483 -4.71 28.52 15.26
CA GLY A 483 -3.69 27.93 14.39
C GLY A 483 -2.83 28.95 13.64
N LEU A 484 -1.91 28.43 12.84
CA LEU A 484 -1.20 29.20 11.80
C LEU A 484 -2.00 29.12 10.50
N THR A 485 -2.61 30.22 10.08
CA THR A 485 -3.32 30.32 8.79
C THR A 485 -2.44 30.97 7.75
N VAL A 486 -2.27 30.32 6.60
CA VAL A 486 -1.43 30.75 5.49
C VAL A 486 -2.27 30.88 4.23
N THR A 487 -2.16 32.03 3.56
CA THR A 487 -2.82 32.29 2.28
C THR A 487 -1.89 31.89 1.14
N LEU A 488 -2.34 30.94 0.31
CA LEU A 488 -1.63 30.42 -0.85
C LEU A 488 -1.77 31.34 -2.07
N PRO A 489 -0.82 31.31 -3.02
CA PRO A 489 -0.93 32.05 -4.28
C PRO A 489 -2.13 31.57 -5.12
N GLU A 490 -2.54 32.38 -6.10
CA GLU A 490 -3.61 31.99 -7.03
C GLU A 490 -3.17 30.84 -7.95
N LYS A 491 -1.93 30.92 -8.46
CA LYS A 491 -1.34 29.87 -9.27
C LYS A 491 -0.88 28.72 -8.38
N LYS A 492 -1.45 27.53 -8.60
CA LYS A 492 -1.01 26.30 -7.93
C LYS A 492 0.41 25.96 -8.36
N VAL A 493 1.23 25.53 -7.39
CA VAL A 493 2.54 24.90 -7.70
C VAL A 493 2.39 23.42 -8.05
N SER A 494 1.29 22.79 -7.63
CA SER A 494 0.98 21.38 -7.82
C SER A 494 -0.52 21.16 -7.65
N GLU A 495 -1.08 20.25 -8.44
CA GLU A 495 -2.49 19.84 -8.32
C GLU A 495 -2.72 18.86 -7.15
N PHE A 496 -1.67 18.24 -6.63
CA PHE A 496 -1.79 17.09 -5.70
C PHE A 496 -1.60 17.46 -4.23
N THR A 497 -0.74 18.43 -3.94
CA THR A 497 -0.39 18.85 -2.58
C THR A 497 0.05 20.31 -2.52
N ALA A 498 -0.03 20.90 -1.34
CA ALA A 498 0.65 22.15 -0.98
C ALA A 498 1.52 21.91 0.26
N ALA A 499 2.84 22.03 0.11
CA ALA A 499 3.80 21.80 1.20
C ALA A 499 4.37 23.12 1.72
N LEU A 500 3.97 23.49 2.93
CA LEU A 500 4.50 24.65 3.64
C LEU A 500 5.78 24.25 4.37
N LYS A 501 6.82 25.06 4.19
CA LYS A 501 8.11 24.99 4.89
C LYS A 501 8.13 26.03 5.98
N ILE A 502 8.25 25.58 7.23
CA ILE A 502 8.05 26.39 8.43
C ILE A 502 9.29 26.31 9.33
N THR A 503 9.81 27.48 9.72
CA THR A 503 10.83 27.59 10.76
C THR A 503 10.30 28.44 11.91
N GLY A 504 10.71 28.08 13.12
CA GLY A 504 10.33 28.77 14.34
C GLY A 504 10.99 28.14 15.56
N SER A 505 10.72 28.71 16.72
CA SER A 505 11.24 28.24 18.00
C SER A 505 10.13 27.67 18.87
N ALA A 506 10.47 26.71 19.74
CA ALA A 506 9.53 26.03 20.63
C ALA A 506 8.31 25.44 19.90
N LEU A 507 8.53 24.88 18.71
CA LEU A 507 7.47 24.20 17.96
C LEU A 507 7.00 22.96 18.72
N THR A 508 5.73 22.94 19.09
CA THR A 508 5.06 21.87 19.82
C THR A 508 3.67 21.63 19.27
N ASN A 509 3.11 20.45 19.52
CA ASN A 509 1.72 20.17 19.16
C ASN A 509 0.78 20.76 20.21
N VAL A 510 0.00 21.78 19.83
CA VAL A 510 -1.13 22.24 20.64
C VAL A 510 -2.35 21.38 20.28
N PRO A 511 -2.99 20.70 21.27
CA PRO A 511 -4.19 19.90 21.01
C PRO A 511 -5.31 20.74 20.40
N PHE A 512 -6.00 20.18 19.42
CA PHE A 512 -7.11 20.82 18.74
C PHE A 512 -8.21 19.80 18.41
N THR A 513 -9.39 20.31 18.08
CA THR A 513 -10.48 19.53 17.49
C THR A 513 -10.69 20.00 16.06
N MET A 514 -10.82 19.06 15.12
CA MET A 514 -11.15 19.42 13.74
C MET A 514 -12.53 20.08 13.71
N PRO A 515 -12.69 21.26 13.11
CA PRO A 515 -13.99 21.87 12.96
C PRO A 515 -14.86 21.01 12.02
N PRO A 516 -16.18 20.97 12.25
CA PRO A 516 -17.10 20.27 11.37
C PRO A 516 -17.05 20.86 9.96
N VAL A 517 -17.28 20.02 8.97
CA VAL A 517 -17.46 20.47 7.59
C VAL A 517 -18.81 21.18 7.50
N ILE A 518 -18.77 22.46 7.13
CA ILE A 518 -19.98 23.25 6.86
C ILE A 518 -20.25 23.24 5.36
N VAL A 519 -21.29 22.52 4.96
CA VAL A 519 -21.77 22.49 3.57
C VAL A 519 -22.53 23.78 3.27
N THR A 520 -22.17 24.45 2.18
CA THR A 520 -22.79 25.70 1.73
C THR A 520 -23.51 25.51 0.38
N PRO A 521 -24.47 26.38 0.03
CA PRO A 521 -25.14 26.33 -1.27
C PRO A 521 -24.20 26.64 -2.43
N ASP A 522 -24.40 25.97 -3.57
CA ASP A 522 -23.76 26.30 -4.84
C ASP A 522 -24.26 27.65 -5.41
N ALA A 523 -23.70 28.09 -6.54
CA ALA A 523 -24.11 29.34 -7.20
C ALA A 523 -25.59 29.40 -7.61
N ARG A 524 -26.29 28.26 -7.64
CA ARG A 524 -27.74 28.14 -7.90
C ARG A 524 -28.55 27.92 -6.62
N GLY A 525 -27.93 28.05 -5.45
CA GLY A 525 -28.54 27.81 -4.16
C GLY A 525 -28.76 26.33 -3.80
N ARG A 526 -28.29 25.38 -4.62
CA ARG A 526 -28.45 23.95 -4.34
C ARG A 526 -27.42 23.51 -3.32
N ILE A 527 -27.82 22.67 -2.39
CA ILE A 527 -26.93 22.11 -1.36
C ILE A 527 -26.81 20.62 -1.59
N GLN A 528 -25.58 20.13 -1.69
CA GLN A 528 -25.30 18.71 -1.88
C GLN A 528 -24.55 18.15 -0.68
N LEU A 529 -25.19 17.21 0.03
CA LEU A 529 -24.62 16.50 1.17
C LEU A 529 -24.00 15.20 0.64
N SER A 530 -22.70 15.27 0.40
CA SER A 530 -21.91 14.18 -0.17
C SER A 530 -21.13 13.42 0.91
N PRO A 531 -20.74 12.16 0.67
CA PRO A 531 -20.08 11.35 1.69
C PRO A 531 -18.73 11.86 2.19
N ASP A 532 -18.01 12.63 1.37
CA ASP A 532 -16.73 13.27 1.70
C ASP A 532 -16.88 14.50 2.61
N ALA A 533 -18.08 15.07 2.71
CA ALA A 533 -18.39 16.16 3.62
C ALA A 533 -19.02 15.67 4.95
N ALA A 534 -19.18 14.36 5.11
CA ALA A 534 -19.90 13.79 6.24
C ALA A 534 -19.01 13.46 7.44
N GLU A 535 -19.58 13.64 8.62
CA GLU A 535 -19.10 13.05 9.87
C GLU A 535 -19.74 11.68 10.06
N LEU A 536 -18.92 10.70 10.45
CA LEU A 536 -19.31 9.31 10.56
C LEU A 536 -19.15 8.83 12.00
N ALA A 537 -20.17 8.14 12.49
CA ALA A 537 -20.11 7.42 13.76
C ALA A 537 -20.44 5.95 13.55
N GLY A 538 -19.63 5.07 14.12
CA GLY A 538 -19.74 3.62 13.93
C GLY A 538 -18.86 3.11 12.79
N ASN A 539 -19.34 2.10 12.06
CA ASN A 539 -18.57 1.39 11.02
C ASN A 539 -18.90 1.83 9.58
N VAL A 540 -19.92 2.66 9.38
CA VAL A 540 -20.29 3.24 8.09
C VAL A 540 -19.11 3.98 7.46
N ARG A 541 -18.90 3.78 6.16
CA ARG A 541 -17.80 4.40 5.41
C ARG A 541 -18.23 4.78 4.00
N PRO A 542 -17.61 5.82 3.41
CA PRO A 542 -17.74 6.08 1.99
C PRO A 542 -17.04 4.97 1.19
N GLU A 543 -17.64 4.58 0.09
CA GLU A 543 -17.08 3.65 -0.89
C GLU A 543 -17.24 4.25 -2.29
N ARG A 544 -16.29 3.98 -3.18
CA ARG A 544 -16.30 4.47 -4.55
C ARG A 544 -16.46 3.30 -5.52
N ARG A 545 -17.55 3.29 -6.26
CA ARG A 545 -17.79 2.34 -7.38
C ARG A 545 -18.14 3.11 -8.64
N GLY A 546 -17.52 2.75 -9.76
CA GLY A 546 -17.74 3.42 -11.05
C GLY A 546 -17.45 4.92 -11.02
N GLY A 547 -16.50 5.38 -10.21
CA GLY A 547 -16.16 6.79 -10.06
C GLY A 547 -17.10 7.62 -9.19
N GLN A 548 -18.14 7.04 -8.59
CA GLN A 548 -19.09 7.76 -7.73
C GLN A 548 -19.00 7.31 -6.26
N LEU A 549 -19.07 8.27 -5.34
CA LEU A 549 -18.97 8.05 -3.90
C LEU A 549 -20.36 7.82 -3.29
N SER A 550 -20.48 6.84 -2.40
CA SER A 550 -21.68 6.57 -1.62
C SER A 550 -21.31 5.94 -0.27
N PHE A 551 -22.17 6.03 0.74
CA PHE A 551 -22.10 5.12 1.87
C PHE A 551 -22.54 3.74 1.40
N GLY A 552 -21.59 2.81 1.30
CA GLY A 552 -21.83 1.46 0.79
C GLY A 552 -22.15 0.48 1.91
N PHE A 553 -23.04 -0.47 1.63
CA PHE A 553 -23.39 -1.60 2.47
C PHE A 553 -23.69 -1.22 3.93
N TRP A 554 -24.35 -0.07 4.13
CA TRP A 554 -24.65 0.40 5.48
C TRP A 554 -25.71 -0.50 6.12
N ASP A 555 -25.27 -1.44 6.96
CA ASP A 555 -26.06 -2.53 7.51
C ASP A 555 -26.13 -2.54 9.04
N ASN A 556 -25.26 -1.77 9.72
CA ASN A 556 -25.33 -1.59 11.17
C ASN A 556 -26.30 -0.45 11.53
N PRO A 557 -27.41 -0.73 12.23
CA PRO A 557 -28.39 0.28 12.58
C PRO A 557 -27.92 1.29 13.64
N GLN A 558 -26.79 1.02 14.32
CA GLN A 558 -26.22 1.93 15.33
C GLN A 558 -25.29 2.98 14.72
N ASP A 559 -24.91 2.80 13.46
CA ASP A 559 -24.08 3.77 12.76
C ASP A 559 -24.90 5.03 12.42
N SER A 560 -24.24 6.17 12.26
CA SER A 560 -24.89 7.38 11.78
C SER A 560 -23.97 8.20 10.89
N VAL A 561 -24.61 8.93 9.97
CA VAL A 561 -23.96 9.85 9.05
C VAL A 561 -24.55 11.23 9.29
N SER A 562 -23.71 12.24 9.46
CA SER A 562 -24.14 13.62 9.67
C SER A 562 -23.35 14.65 8.88
N TRP A 563 -23.97 15.81 8.65
CA TRP A 563 -23.37 16.99 8.06
C TRP A 563 -23.76 18.21 8.88
N THR A 564 -23.03 19.31 8.72
CA THR A 564 -23.50 20.63 9.12
C THR A 564 -23.78 21.45 7.87
N VAL A 565 -24.97 22.03 7.74
CA VAL A 565 -25.38 22.79 6.55
C VAL A 565 -25.61 24.24 6.91
N ARG A 566 -24.95 25.16 6.21
CA ARG A 566 -25.18 26.60 6.36
C ARG A 566 -26.27 27.07 5.42
N PHE A 567 -27.34 27.59 5.99
CA PHE A 567 -28.38 28.29 5.26
C PHE A 567 -28.17 29.81 5.37
N PRO A 568 -27.87 30.51 4.26
CA PRO A 568 -27.60 31.95 4.31
C PRO A 568 -28.85 32.80 4.53
N ALA A 569 -30.04 32.24 4.31
CA ALA A 569 -31.33 32.91 4.47
C ALA A 569 -32.44 31.87 4.76
N ALA A 570 -33.60 32.37 5.20
CA ALA A 570 -34.82 31.56 5.25
C ALA A 570 -35.24 31.14 3.83
N GLY A 571 -35.84 29.96 3.70
CA GLY A 571 -36.21 29.41 2.40
C GLY A 571 -36.86 28.03 2.47
N ARG A 572 -37.34 27.55 1.32
CA ARG A 572 -37.92 26.22 1.15
C ARG A 572 -37.03 25.41 0.23
N PHE A 573 -36.83 24.15 0.56
CA PHE A 573 -35.98 23.26 -0.22
C PHE A 573 -36.68 21.92 -0.45
N ARG A 574 -36.79 21.51 -1.71
CA ARG A 574 -37.15 20.13 -2.04
C ARG A 574 -35.96 19.23 -1.78
N VAL A 575 -36.13 18.23 -0.92
CA VAL A 575 -35.07 17.33 -0.49
C VAL A 575 -35.20 16.01 -1.22
N ARG A 576 -34.11 15.60 -1.88
CA ARG A 576 -34.02 14.32 -2.60
C ARG A 576 -32.80 13.56 -2.14
N THR A 577 -32.83 12.24 -2.26
CA THR A 577 -31.67 11.38 -2.05
C THR A 577 -31.63 10.30 -3.11
N ALA A 578 -30.47 9.67 -3.29
CA ALA A 578 -30.33 8.51 -4.15
C ALA A 578 -29.87 7.32 -3.32
N CYS A 579 -30.61 6.21 -3.37
CA CYS A 579 -30.30 4.99 -2.63
C CYS A 579 -30.40 3.72 -3.48
N ALA A 580 -29.65 2.68 -3.11
CA ALA A 580 -29.74 1.34 -3.70
C ALA A 580 -29.79 0.28 -2.60
N SER A 581 -30.61 -0.76 -2.77
CA SER A 581 -30.64 -1.90 -1.86
C SER A 581 -31.25 -3.12 -2.54
N VAL A 582 -30.69 -4.31 -2.31
CA VAL A 582 -31.25 -5.56 -2.85
C VAL A 582 -32.37 -6.14 -1.98
N HIS A 583 -32.57 -5.64 -0.75
CA HIS A 583 -33.55 -6.17 0.19
C HIS A 583 -34.91 -5.48 0.10
N GLY A 584 -34.94 -4.17 -0.18
CA GLY A 584 -36.15 -3.39 -0.45
C GLY A 584 -36.97 -2.97 0.78
N ASP A 585 -37.72 -1.88 0.62
CA ASP A 585 -38.62 -1.27 1.60
C ASP A 585 -37.99 -0.90 2.96
N ILE A 586 -36.70 -0.51 2.93
CA ILE A 586 -35.96 -0.14 4.12
C ILE A 586 -36.20 1.33 4.45
N GLY A 587 -36.83 1.60 5.60
CA GLY A 587 -37.14 2.95 6.04
C GLY A 587 -35.95 3.66 6.69
N PHE A 588 -35.72 4.91 6.31
CA PHE A 588 -34.75 5.80 6.95
C PHE A 588 -35.34 7.19 7.21
N VAL A 589 -34.70 7.96 8.08
CA VAL A 589 -35.05 9.35 8.34
C VAL A 589 -33.86 10.27 8.12
N VAL A 590 -34.15 11.49 7.69
CA VAL A 590 -33.20 12.60 7.57
C VAL A 590 -33.67 13.71 8.49
N GLU A 591 -32.90 13.98 9.52
CA GLU A 591 -33.19 14.98 10.55
C GLU A 591 -32.43 16.25 10.23
N PHE A 592 -33.14 17.37 10.06
CA PHE A 592 -32.63 18.73 9.87
C PHE A 592 -32.91 19.54 11.13
N GLY A 593 -32.01 19.46 12.11
CA GLY A 593 -32.23 20.02 13.44
C GLY A 593 -33.51 19.46 14.10
N ARG A 594 -34.60 20.25 14.09
CA ARG A 594 -35.91 19.87 14.66
C ARG A 594 -36.91 19.30 13.65
N GLN A 595 -36.62 19.36 12.35
CA GLN A 595 -37.49 18.80 11.32
C GLN A 595 -36.99 17.43 10.88
N THR A 596 -37.90 16.49 10.62
CA THR A 596 -37.56 15.15 10.17
C THR A 596 -38.31 14.84 8.88
N LEU A 597 -37.58 14.43 7.85
CA LEU A 597 -38.12 13.88 6.61
C LEU A 597 -37.88 12.37 6.59
N SER A 598 -38.79 11.61 6.00
CA SER A 598 -38.69 10.14 5.91
C SER A 598 -38.51 9.69 4.48
N GLY A 599 -37.69 8.66 4.27
CA GLY A 599 -37.50 8.01 2.98
C GLY A 599 -37.63 6.49 3.11
N VAL A 600 -37.83 5.84 1.96
CA VAL A 600 -37.87 4.38 1.85
C VAL A 600 -36.96 3.97 0.71
N ALA A 601 -35.91 3.20 1.02
CA ALA A 601 -35.05 2.59 0.03
C ALA A 601 -35.74 1.37 -0.56
N ARG A 602 -36.29 1.52 -1.76
CA ARG A 602 -36.94 0.43 -2.51
C ARG A 602 -35.90 -0.53 -3.10
N ARG A 603 -36.35 -1.75 -3.41
CA ARG A 603 -35.50 -2.78 -4.00
C ARG A 603 -34.98 -2.33 -5.37
N THR A 604 -33.67 -2.40 -5.56
CA THR A 604 -32.98 -2.14 -6.82
C THR A 604 -32.37 -3.43 -7.37
N GLN A 605 -31.99 -3.43 -8.65
CA GLN A 605 -31.42 -4.61 -9.32
C GLN A 605 -30.03 -4.98 -8.80
N SER A 606 -29.27 -3.98 -8.33
CA SER A 606 -27.93 -4.15 -7.79
C SER A 606 -27.60 -3.02 -6.82
N TRP A 607 -26.49 -3.18 -6.09
CA TRP A 607 -25.91 -2.17 -5.20
C TRP A 607 -25.45 -0.90 -5.91
N ASP A 608 -25.27 -0.96 -7.24
CA ASP A 608 -24.78 0.16 -8.06
C ASP A 608 -25.90 0.87 -8.84
N ASN A 609 -27.12 0.31 -8.83
CA ASN A 609 -28.29 0.88 -9.48
C ASN A 609 -29.09 1.70 -8.47
N PHE A 610 -28.84 3.01 -8.39
CA PHE A 610 -29.47 3.92 -7.43
C PHE A 610 -30.81 4.44 -7.95
N ALA A 611 -31.83 4.40 -7.10
CA ALA A 611 -33.12 5.03 -7.31
C ALA A 611 -33.19 6.36 -6.56
N GLU A 612 -33.75 7.38 -7.20
CA GLU A 612 -34.05 8.66 -6.54
C GLU A 612 -35.25 8.50 -5.60
N VAL A 613 -35.14 9.06 -4.40
CA VAL A 613 -36.19 9.12 -3.39
C VAL A 613 -36.43 10.57 -3.05
N ASP A 614 -37.68 11.00 -3.23
CA ASP A 614 -38.13 12.31 -2.83
C ASP A 614 -38.56 12.28 -1.35
N LEU A 615 -37.90 13.09 -0.52
CA LEU A 615 -38.11 13.12 0.92
C LEU A 615 -39.11 14.21 1.34
N GLY A 616 -39.55 15.06 0.40
CA GLY A 616 -40.46 16.17 0.66
C GLY A 616 -39.76 17.52 0.78
N VAL A 617 -40.38 18.45 1.51
CA VAL A 617 -39.93 19.85 1.60
C VAL A 617 -39.41 20.17 2.99
N LEU A 618 -38.19 20.71 3.05
CA LEU A 618 -37.63 21.33 4.24
C LEU A 618 -37.95 22.82 4.25
N VAL A 619 -38.41 23.35 5.38
CA VAL A 619 -38.66 24.79 5.57
C VAL A 619 -37.63 25.36 6.53
N VAL A 620 -36.69 26.15 6.03
CA VAL A 620 -35.69 26.87 6.84
C VAL A 620 -36.25 28.24 7.20
N ARG A 621 -36.45 28.49 8.50
CA ARG A 621 -37.10 29.72 8.97
C ARG A 621 -36.14 30.86 9.22
N GLU A 622 -34.89 30.55 9.56
CA GLU A 622 -33.87 31.52 9.92
C GLU A 622 -32.53 31.09 9.33
N PRO A 623 -31.66 32.05 8.96
CA PRO A 623 -30.30 31.73 8.53
C PRO A 623 -29.50 31.10 9.68
N GLY A 624 -28.58 30.20 9.36
CA GLY A 624 -27.72 29.56 10.34
C GLY A 624 -27.22 28.19 9.92
N ASP A 625 -26.41 27.60 10.79
CA ASP A 625 -25.85 26.27 10.61
C ASP A 625 -26.79 25.24 11.25
N VAL A 626 -27.24 24.28 10.44
CA VAL A 626 -28.20 23.25 10.84
C VAL A 626 -27.53 21.88 10.75
N PRO A 627 -27.47 21.11 11.84
CA PRO A 627 -27.00 19.73 11.77
C PRO A 627 -28.01 18.87 11.01
N VAL A 628 -27.50 18.08 10.08
CA VAL A 628 -28.26 17.10 9.30
C VAL A 628 -27.79 15.71 9.66
N ARG A 629 -28.69 14.82 10.07
CA ARG A 629 -28.34 13.43 10.43
C ARG A 629 -29.24 12.45 9.69
N VAL A 630 -28.64 11.37 9.20
CA VAL A 630 -29.34 10.22 8.63
C VAL A 630 -29.23 9.05 9.58
N ARG A 631 -30.34 8.34 9.78
CA ARG A 631 -30.38 7.10 10.56
C ARG A 631 -31.51 6.17 10.10
N PRO A 632 -31.45 4.88 10.47
CA PRO A 632 -32.57 3.97 10.28
C PRO A 632 -33.86 4.53 10.92
N LYS A 633 -34.99 4.31 10.24
CA LYS A 633 -36.31 4.62 10.82
C LYS A 633 -36.67 3.61 11.91
N ASP A 634 -36.32 2.34 11.67
CA ASP A 634 -36.46 1.23 12.62
C ASP A 634 -35.18 0.40 12.59
N ALA A 635 -34.52 0.28 13.73
CA ALA A 635 -33.27 -0.47 13.87
C ALA A 635 -33.45 -1.98 13.69
N GLY A 636 -34.61 -2.53 14.07
CA GLY A 636 -34.90 -3.97 13.96
C GLY A 636 -35.21 -4.43 12.54
N LEU A 637 -35.56 -3.48 11.65
CA LEU A 637 -35.84 -3.73 10.23
C LEU A 637 -34.71 -3.22 9.33
N TRP A 638 -33.61 -2.72 9.90
CA TRP A 638 -32.51 -2.19 9.12
C TRP A 638 -31.77 -3.31 8.41
N GLN A 639 -31.53 -3.10 7.13
CA GLN A 639 -30.75 -3.98 6.27
C GLN A 639 -29.84 -3.09 5.43
N ALA A 640 -28.87 -3.70 4.75
CA ALA A 640 -27.87 -2.98 3.97
C ALA A 640 -28.52 -2.03 2.95
N VAL A 641 -28.16 -0.75 3.04
CA VAL A 641 -28.53 0.32 2.09
C VAL A 641 -27.27 1.02 1.59
N ASN A 642 -27.21 1.29 0.29
CA ASN A 642 -26.28 2.25 -0.27
C ASN A 642 -26.94 3.62 -0.34
N LEU A 643 -26.31 4.67 0.19
CA LEU A 643 -26.80 6.05 0.10
C LEU A 643 -25.75 6.93 -0.58
N ARG A 644 -26.10 7.55 -1.70
CA ARG A 644 -25.14 8.29 -2.52
C ARG A 644 -24.98 9.75 -2.10
N THR A 645 -26.06 10.50 -2.08
CA THR A 645 -26.05 11.94 -1.77
C THR A 645 -27.44 12.36 -1.33
N ILE A 646 -27.52 13.39 -0.48
CA ILE A 646 -28.76 14.14 -0.23
C ILE A 646 -28.63 15.49 -0.92
N THR A 647 -29.65 15.88 -1.67
CA THR A 647 -29.67 17.14 -2.43
C THR A 647 -30.85 17.98 -1.99
N LEU A 648 -30.57 19.22 -1.62
CA LEU A 648 -31.59 20.24 -1.31
C LEU A 648 -31.63 21.21 -2.48
N ILE A 649 -32.79 21.31 -3.11
CA ILE A 649 -33.03 22.18 -4.27
C ILE A 649 -33.94 23.30 -3.80
N PRO A 650 -33.54 24.59 -3.92
CA PRO A 650 -34.42 25.71 -3.61
C PRO A 650 -35.75 25.60 -4.37
N GLU A 651 -36.87 25.83 -3.68
CA GLU A 651 -38.21 25.96 -4.27
C GLU A 651 -38.54 27.41 -4.66
#